data_AF-A0A7S0EFU3-F1
#
_entry.id   AF-A0A7S0EFU3-F1
#
_cell.length_a   1.000
_cell.length_b   1.000
_cell.length_c   1.000
_cell.angle_alpha   90.00
_cell.angle_beta   90.00
_cell.angle_gamma   90.00
#
_symmetry.space_group_name_H-M   'P 1'
#
loop_
_entity.id
_entity.type
_entity.pdbx_description
1 polymer ?
#
loop_
_entity_poly.entity_id
_entity_poly.type
_entity_poly.pdbx_seq_one_letter_code
_entity_poly.pdbx_strand_id
1 'polypeptide(L)'
;MSEAVIENTDISSSPAFHALNDLLNDGTLTQAQVDFYKSKYAKLHEEILKIYQNEKTLLPKAKELNEELRKKRLEAEEIMGRDKEAHEELERTRTEFAKAEAEVVLCEERDAMLTLEIAELQKQKEEIAQEKETREREAMEALRPRIEGLEQHISQLTSEIEESNKLARKLKEEKTELTERSSGLETTILQLSEEVESERAAMMKIRGEPTKIKKQSDLTESSLNTVTLELKTVNAVIEELDKTMKEQAAKRKTLEDDRDELSLLKSRHTDSIEQKMRIKQEQERDLQEQLNRRDHIQEEALQQDITMRALQMEHKRVGDSLYRTQREKEETVKLYRKAELTLAASKGLVPNLKFQLQDYQRLIANQHKEKRDQLKRLEELNRDIDIFINDFLQEEGLEKDKAAALAALLRENKELEAEFSMLMQQQQTLDRETFELGAKRDGKAREYAKAVTSRKETEEEIKVKDIIILDLSKRSQSLAQQIKELKELYELVKNEKNKTVNLIQTSQQALAEMKEKVGILQNEIEILQSETASKDKALTIERQALAKALGERDAVRSEVNKLLFLYKDKQQTVDQKISEIDKLNSIINVVEKDMVRLKKQYEQAVEERNYTGIQLIDRNDELCILYEKSNIQEQILRNGELELNQREEELRVLALELGKCEWMYSVTTKLLPQLPRYRKEIEELKRLLELERKRSEELSYELESPSNESRYRLLQGKDLSIEEMQKKITHLEDRLNLKKEQLLEKELVLEEVGALSERLRNQAVEGREETLDIAKSINEYQSRIKRTTRKLMACVSELSMYQATAMKLEQEKGVKVEELNDAKLKLEQGLAPTEDAEREWERMLRKQEMRQEMIARRQEEVRQMQGDFQTTAIPRPNAYMPEDLALPRPYGAMAPFKPSEPGAGMRHIVKPQPREIEI
;
A
#
# COMPACT_ATOMS: atom_id res chain seq x y z
N MET A 1 -22.88 -93.75 -43.60
CA MET A 1 -23.46 -94.55 -44.72
C MET A 1 -22.60 -94.39 -45.98
N SER A 2 -21.27 -94.52 -45.88
CA SER A 2 -20.36 -93.94 -46.88
C SER A 2 -19.05 -94.71 -47.07
N GLU A 3 -19.05 -96.02 -46.80
CA GLU A 3 -17.85 -96.88 -46.88
C GLU A 3 -18.06 -98.21 -47.64
N ALA A 4 -19.24 -98.44 -48.26
CA ALA A 4 -19.63 -99.75 -48.79
C ALA A 4 -19.72 -99.86 -50.33
N VAL A 5 -19.03 -99.02 -51.10
CA VAL A 5 -19.18 -98.95 -52.58
C VAL A 5 -17.83 -98.82 -53.33
N ILE A 6 -16.75 -99.39 -52.79
CA ILE A 6 -15.41 -99.35 -53.45
C ILE A 6 -15.00 -100.72 -54.03
N GLU A 7 -15.66 -101.82 -53.65
CA GLU A 7 -15.42 -103.15 -54.23
C GLU A 7 -16.60 -103.59 -55.10
N ASN A 8 -16.57 -103.18 -56.38
CA ASN A 8 -17.27 -103.87 -57.46
C ASN A 8 -16.65 -103.54 -58.82
N THR A 9 -15.35 -103.79 -58.95
CA THR A 9 -14.66 -103.86 -60.25
C THR A 9 -14.98 -105.17 -61.00
N ASP A 10 -15.56 -106.16 -60.31
CA ASP A 10 -15.80 -107.50 -60.85
C ASP A 10 -17.24 -107.69 -61.36
N ILE A 11 -17.46 -107.18 -62.58
CA ILE A 11 -18.76 -107.18 -63.29
C ILE A 11 -19.32 -108.60 -63.48
N SER A 12 -18.47 -109.62 -63.38
CA SER A 12 -18.81 -111.05 -63.55
C SER A 12 -19.91 -111.55 -62.58
N SER A 13 -20.02 -110.93 -61.40
CA SER A 13 -20.98 -111.25 -60.34
C SER A 13 -22.32 -110.50 -60.44
N SER A 14 -22.49 -109.63 -61.44
CA SER A 14 -23.70 -108.81 -61.58
C SER A 14 -24.96 -109.68 -61.83
N PRO A 15 -26.11 -109.39 -61.18
CA PRO A 15 -27.38 -110.05 -61.48
C PRO A 15 -27.77 -110.01 -62.96
N ALA A 16 -27.35 -108.97 -63.69
CA ALA A 16 -27.56 -108.86 -65.14
C ALA A 16 -26.69 -109.83 -65.94
N PHE A 17 -25.47 -110.15 -65.48
CA PHE A 17 -24.61 -111.16 -66.10
C PHE A 17 -25.13 -112.58 -65.82
N HIS A 18 -25.66 -112.83 -64.62
CA HIS A 18 -26.35 -114.09 -64.30
C HIS A 18 -27.59 -114.29 -65.18
N ALA A 19 -28.51 -113.33 -65.23
CA ALA A 19 -29.71 -113.43 -66.08
C ALA A 19 -29.39 -113.62 -67.59
N LEU A 20 -28.30 -113.02 -68.09
CA LEU A 20 -27.82 -113.23 -69.46
C LEU A 20 -27.17 -114.61 -69.69
N ASN A 21 -26.65 -115.26 -68.65
CA ASN A 21 -26.19 -116.65 -68.70
C ASN A 21 -27.36 -117.64 -68.58
N ASP A 22 -28.38 -117.33 -67.79
CA ASP A 22 -29.55 -118.19 -67.64
C ASP A 22 -30.36 -118.26 -68.96
N LEU A 23 -30.55 -117.11 -69.63
CA LEU A 23 -31.18 -117.05 -70.96
C LEU A 23 -30.37 -117.74 -72.08
N LEU A 24 -29.05 -117.92 -71.90
CA LEU A 24 -28.19 -118.74 -72.76
C LEU A 24 -28.48 -120.23 -72.53
N ASN A 25 -28.57 -120.64 -71.26
CA ASN A 25 -28.84 -122.03 -70.87
C ASN A 25 -30.24 -122.49 -71.29
N ASP A 26 -31.23 -121.59 -71.27
CA ASP A 26 -32.60 -121.83 -71.77
C ASP A 26 -32.68 -121.84 -73.32
N GLY A 27 -31.57 -121.64 -74.04
CA GLY A 27 -31.48 -121.71 -75.50
C GLY A 27 -32.19 -120.56 -76.25
N THR A 28 -32.67 -119.54 -75.53
CA THR A 28 -33.44 -118.42 -76.12
C THR A 28 -32.56 -117.36 -76.78
N LEU A 29 -31.29 -117.25 -76.37
CA LEU A 29 -30.31 -116.33 -76.94
C LEU A 29 -29.06 -117.09 -77.42
N THR A 30 -28.50 -116.64 -78.54
CA THR A 30 -27.22 -117.18 -79.03
C THR A 30 -26.04 -116.56 -78.29
N GLN A 31 -24.93 -117.30 -78.18
CA GLN A 31 -23.69 -116.86 -77.52
C GLN A 31 -23.25 -115.45 -77.97
N ALA A 32 -23.26 -115.18 -79.27
CA ALA A 32 -22.87 -113.89 -79.83
C ALA A 32 -23.78 -112.72 -79.39
N GLN A 33 -25.06 -112.96 -79.14
CA GLN A 33 -25.99 -111.94 -78.62
C GLN A 33 -25.74 -111.69 -77.13
N VAL A 34 -25.48 -112.74 -76.35
CA VAL A 34 -25.15 -112.65 -74.93
C VAL A 34 -23.86 -111.86 -74.73
N ASP A 35 -22.81 -112.15 -75.50
CA ASP A 35 -21.54 -111.42 -75.41
C ASP A 35 -21.67 -109.96 -75.87
N PHE A 36 -22.51 -109.68 -76.87
CA PHE A 36 -22.85 -108.30 -77.25
C PHE A 36 -23.55 -107.53 -76.12
N TYR A 37 -24.56 -108.13 -75.46
CA TYR A 37 -25.26 -107.48 -74.34
C TYR A 37 -24.38 -107.31 -73.10
N LYS A 38 -23.53 -108.29 -72.78
CA LYS A 38 -22.49 -108.17 -71.75
C LYS A 38 -21.54 -107.00 -72.04
N SER A 39 -21.10 -106.84 -73.30
CA SER A 39 -20.24 -105.72 -73.70
C SER A 39 -20.92 -104.34 -73.56
N LYS A 40 -22.23 -104.27 -73.85
CA LYS A 40 -23.03 -103.05 -73.63
C LYS A 40 -23.19 -102.74 -72.14
N TYR A 41 -23.47 -103.75 -71.32
CA TYR A 41 -23.61 -103.57 -69.87
C TYR A 41 -22.29 -103.10 -69.24
N ALA A 42 -21.15 -103.69 -69.63
CA ALA A 42 -19.83 -103.27 -69.17
C ALA A 42 -19.54 -101.79 -69.49
N LYS A 43 -19.79 -101.34 -70.74
CA LYS A 43 -19.63 -99.93 -71.13
C LYS A 43 -20.55 -98.99 -70.35
N LEU A 44 -21.79 -99.40 -70.10
CA LEU A 44 -22.77 -98.59 -69.37
C LEU A 44 -22.41 -98.49 -67.88
N HIS A 45 -21.86 -99.56 -67.30
CA HIS A 45 -21.27 -99.55 -65.96
C HIS A 45 -20.03 -98.65 -65.86
N GLU A 46 -19.15 -98.67 -66.86
CA GLU A 46 -17.96 -97.81 -66.93
C GLU A 46 -18.33 -96.31 -66.99
N GLU A 47 -19.33 -95.93 -67.80
CA GLU A 47 -19.84 -94.55 -67.85
C GLU A 47 -20.53 -94.15 -66.54
N ILE A 48 -21.27 -95.05 -65.88
CA ILE A 48 -21.84 -94.80 -64.56
C ILE A 48 -20.73 -94.56 -63.51
N LEU A 49 -19.63 -95.32 -63.54
CA LEU A 49 -18.49 -95.10 -62.66
C LEU A 49 -17.81 -93.75 -62.93
N LYS A 50 -17.68 -93.32 -64.19
CA LYS A 50 -17.19 -91.97 -64.54
C LYS A 50 -18.12 -90.88 -64.01
N ILE A 51 -19.44 -91.06 -64.12
CA ILE A 51 -20.42 -90.12 -63.57
C ILE A 51 -20.29 -90.03 -62.03
N TYR A 52 -20.20 -91.16 -61.31
CA TYR A 52 -20.00 -91.15 -59.86
C TYR A 52 -18.64 -90.55 -59.44
N GLN A 53 -17.57 -90.75 -60.21
CA GLN A 53 -16.28 -90.09 -59.96
C GLN A 53 -16.36 -88.58 -60.19
N ASN A 54 -17.06 -88.14 -61.22
CA ASN A 54 -17.32 -86.72 -61.49
C ASN A 54 -18.19 -86.10 -60.38
N GLU A 55 -19.25 -86.76 -59.93
CA GLU A 55 -20.08 -86.28 -58.83
C GLU A 55 -19.29 -86.21 -57.51
N LYS A 56 -18.51 -87.24 -57.19
CA LYS A 56 -17.63 -87.30 -56.01
C LYS A 56 -16.53 -86.23 -56.01
N THR A 57 -16.13 -85.71 -57.16
CA THR A 57 -15.10 -84.64 -57.28
C THR A 57 -15.70 -83.24 -57.43
N LEU A 58 -16.88 -83.10 -58.04
CA LEU A 58 -17.58 -81.82 -58.18
C LEU A 58 -18.23 -81.36 -56.87
N LEU A 59 -18.77 -82.28 -56.07
CA LEU A 59 -19.46 -81.94 -54.82
C LEU A 59 -18.54 -81.34 -53.73
N PRO A 60 -17.29 -81.80 -53.49
CA PRO A 60 -16.34 -81.07 -52.63
C PRO A 60 -15.90 -79.73 -53.22
N LYS A 61 -15.58 -79.66 -54.53
CA LYS A 61 -15.23 -78.38 -55.19
C LYS A 61 -16.35 -77.33 -55.10
N ALA A 62 -17.61 -77.75 -55.19
CA ALA A 62 -18.75 -76.88 -55.01
C ALA A 62 -18.92 -76.41 -53.55
N LYS A 63 -18.44 -77.16 -52.56
CA LYS A 63 -18.39 -76.72 -51.16
C LYS A 63 -17.24 -75.74 -50.92
N GLU A 64 -16.04 -76.06 -51.41
CA GLU A 64 -14.85 -75.19 -51.35
C GLU A 64 -15.15 -73.81 -51.97
N LEU A 65 -15.68 -73.77 -53.20
CA LEU A 65 -16.06 -72.51 -53.86
C LEU A 65 -17.16 -71.74 -53.13
N ASN A 66 -18.09 -72.42 -52.44
CA ASN A 66 -19.09 -71.72 -51.62
C ASN A 66 -18.50 -71.19 -50.30
N GLU A 67 -17.53 -71.88 -49.70
CA GLU A 67 -16.81 -71.36 -48.53
C GLU A 67 -15.89 -70.19 -48.90
N GLU A 68 -15.20 -70.23 -50.04
CA GLU A 68 -14.45 -69.09 -50.58
C GLU A 68 -15.36 -67.90 -50.85
N LEU A 69 -16.51 -68.11 -51.51
CA LEU A 69 -17.46 -67.04 -51.82
C LEU A 69 -18.09 -66.47 -50.53
N ARG A 70 -18.32 -67.31 -49.50
CA ARG A 70 -18.76 -66.86 -48.17
C ARG A 70 -17.69 -66.04 -47.45
N LYS A 71 -16.42 -66.46 -47.49
CA LYS A 71 -15.28 -65.70 -46.94
C LYS A 71 -15.15 -64.34 -47.63
N LYS A 72 -15.17 -64.29 -48.96
CA LYS A 72 -15.10 -63.03 -49.72
C LYS A 72 -16.30 -62.10 -49.50
N ARG A 73 -17.48 -62.63 -49.16
CA ARG A 73 -18.62 -61.80 -48.72
C ARG A 73 -18.42 -61.22 -47.33
N LEU A 74 -17.93 -62.01 -46.37
CA LEU A 74 -17.56 -61.51 -45.04
C LEU A 74 -16.46 -60.45 -45.13
N GLU A 75 -15.41 -60.67 -45.92
CA GLU A 75 -14.35 -59.67 -46.17
C GLU A 75 -14.93 -58.37 -46.77
N ALA A 76 -15.87 -58.47 -47.73
CA ALA A 76 -16.52 -57.30 -48.31
C ALA A 76 -17.46 -56.58 -47.34
N GLU A 77 -18.16 -57.31 -46.46
CA GLU A 77 -19.01 -56.74 -45.41
C GLU A 77 -18.17 -56.06 -44.31
N GLU A 78 -17.03 -56.63 -43.91
CA GLU A 78 -16.07 -55.99 -43.01
C GLU A 78 -15.47 -54.72 -43.62
N ILE A 79 -15.09 -54.73 -44.90
CA ILE A 79 -14.57 -53.54 -45.59
C ILE A 79 -15.65 -52.44 -45.66
N MET A 80 -16.89 -52.77 -46.02
CA MET A 80 -17.99 -51.80 -45.98
C MET A 80 -18.37 -51.32 -44.58
N GLY A 81 -18.11 -52.12 -43.54
CA GLY A 81 -18.24 -51.72 -42.14
C GLY A 81 -17.19 -50.66 -41.80
N ARG A 82 -15.91 -50.96 -42.07
CA ARG A 82 -14.79 -50.04 -41.84
C ARG A 82 -14.90 -48.75 -42.65
N ASP A 83 -15.37 -48.79 -43.89
CA ASP A 83 -15.61 -47.58 -44.70
C ASP A 83 -16.71 -46.68 -44.08
N LYS A 84 -17.71 -47.26 -43.41
CA LYS A 84 -18.74 -46.49 -42.70
C LYS A 84 -18.22 -45.93 -41.37
N GLU A 85 -17.52 -46.75 -40.59
CA GLU A 85 -16.88 -46.32 -39.34
C GLU A 85 -15.89 -45.18 -39.62
N ALA A 86 -15.02 -45.34 -40.61
CA ALA A 86 -14.09 -44.30 -41.06
C ALA A 86 -14.80 -43.04 -41.60
N HIS A 87 -15.98 -43.17 -42.22
CA HIS A 87 -16.77 -42.01 -42.66
C HIS A 87 -17.43 -41.28 -41.48
N GLU A 88 -17.95 -42.01 -40.49
CA GLU A 88 -18.49 -41.42 -39.25
C GLU A 88 -17.40 -40.78 -38.40
N GLU A 89 -16.21 -41.37 -38.31
CA GLU A 89 -15.03 -40.76 -37.70
C GLU A 89 -14.56 -39.51 -38.47
N LEU A 90 -14.59 -39.52 -39.80
CA LEU A 90 -14.32 -38.34 -40.62
C LEU A 90 -15.31 -37.20 -40.39
N GLU A 91 -16.60 -37.49 -40.26
CA GLU A 91 -17.60 -36.45 -39.97
C GLU A 91 -17.49 -35.95 -38.52
N ARG A 92 -17.22 -36.83 -37.54
CA ARG A 92 -16.95 -36.41 -36.15
C ARG A 92 -15.73 -35.50 -36.08
N THR A 93 -14.59 -35.94 -36.63
CA THR A 93 -13.35 -35.14 -36.67
C THR A 93 -13.51 -33.84 -37.46
N ARG A 94 -14.34 -33.79 -38.52
CA ARG A 94 -14.73 -32.54 -39.18
C ARG A 94 -15.51 -31.60 -38.27
N THR A 95 -16.48 -32.11 -37.49
CA THR A 95 -17.23 -31.27 -36.55
C THR A 95 -16.40 -30.81 -35.35
N GLU A 96 -15.44 -31.61 -34.91
CA GLU A 96 -14.47 -31.25 -33.87
C GLU A 96 -13.46 -30.22 -34.39
N PHE A 97 -12.96 -30.40 -35.60
CA PHE A 97 -12.09 -29.44 -36.28
C PHE A 97 -12.79 -28.09 -36.50
N ALA A 98 -14.05 -28.08 -36.95
CA ALA A 98 -14.82 -26.84 -37.12
C ALA A 98 -15.10 -26.12 -35.79
N LYS A 99 -15.23 -26.85 -34.67
CA LYS A 99 -15.30 -26.26 -33.32
C LYS A 99 -13.95 -25.71 -32.89
N ALA A 100 -12.86 -26.45 -33.10
CA ALA A 100 -11.52 -26.00 -32.80
C ALA A 100 -11.13 -24.75 -33.60
N GLU A 101 -11.49 -24.66 -34.89
CA GLU A 101 -11.30 -23.44 -35.70
C GLU A 101 -12.08 -22.25 -35.12
N ALA A 102 -13.34 -22.46 -34.69
CA ALA A 102 -14.13 -21.40 -34.05
C ALA A 102 -13.57 -20.98 -32.68
N GLU A 103 -13.07 -21.92 -31.88
CA GLU A 103 -12.40 -21.65 -30.61
C GLU A 103 -11.06 -20.93 -30.81
N VAL A 104 -10.29 -21.28 -31.85
CA VAL A 104 -9.06 -20.57 -32.23
C VAL A 104 -9.36 -19.13 -32.62
N VAL A 105 -10.39 -18.86 -33.44
CA VAL A 105 -10.78 -17.48 -33.78
C VAL A 105 -11.20 -16.68 -32.55
N LEU A 106 -11.94 -17.27 -31.61
CA LEU A 106 -12.30 -16.62 -30.35
C LEU A 106 -11.07 -16.36 -29.44
N CYS A 107 -10.07 -17.25 -29.47
CA CYS A 107 -8.81 -17.04 -28.79
C CYS A 107 -7.97 -15.95 -29.47
N GLU A 108 -7.91 -15.90 -30.81
CA GLU A 108 -7.22 -14.84 -31.57
C GLU A 108 -7.86 -13.46 -31.31
N GLU A 109 -9.20 -13.36 -31.27
CA GLU A 109 -9.90 -12.13 -30.89
C GLU A 109 -9.60 -11.73 -29.43
N ARG A 110 -9.51 -12.71 -28.52
CA ARG A 110 -9.19 -12.47 -27.12
C ARG A 110 -7.74 -12.05 -26.92
N ASP A 111 -6.80 -12.64 -27.64
CA ASP A 111 -5.38 -12.29 -27.61
C ASP A 111 -5.13 -10.94 -28.29
N ALA A 112 -5.90 -10.57 -29.32
CA ALA A 112 -5.91 -9.21 -29.87
C ALA A 112 -6.38 -8.18 -28.85
N MET A 113 -7.43 -8.48 -28.06
CA MET A 113 -7.89 -7.61 -26.97
C MET A 113 -6.87 -7.54 -25.82
N LEU A 114 -6.27 -8.67 -25.42
CA LEU A 114 -5.26 -8.71 -24.36
C LEU A 114 -3.94 -8.03 -24.79
N THR A 115 -3.54 -8.10 -26.06
CA THR A 115 -2.35 -7.39 -26.56
C THR A 115 -2.58 -5.88 -26.64
N LEU A 116 -3.80 -5.42 -26.93
CA LEU A 116 -4.19 -4.01 -26.78
C LEU A 116 -4.15 -3.57 -25.31
N GLU A 117 -4.73 -4.33 -24.39
CA GLU A 117 -4.71 -4.04 -22.95
C GLU A 117 -3.27 -4.04 -22.39
N ILE A 118 -2.42 -4.97 -22.82
CA ILE A 118 -0.99 -5.01 -22.48
C ILE A 118 -0.26 -3.78 -23.04
N ALA A 119 -0.56 -3.33 -24.26
CA ALA A 119 0.05 -2.12 -24.83
C ALA A 119 -0.37 -0.85 -24.08
N GLU A 120 -1.65 -0.74 -23.68
CA GLU A 120 -2.14 0.36 -22.83
C GLU A 120 -1.49 0.34 -21.43
N LEU A 121 -1.40 -0.83 -20.80
CA LEU A 121 -0.73 -0.99 -19.50
C LEU A 121 0.78 -0.77 -19.57
N GLN A 122 1.43 -1.12 -20.68
CA GLN A 122 2.85 -0.81 -20.94
C GLN A 122 3.04 0.71 -21.07
N LYS A 123 2.19 1.40 -21.84
CA LYS A 123 2.22 2.85 -21.97
C LYS A 123 1.98 3.56 -20.63
N GLN A 124 0.99 3.12 -19.85
CA GLN A 124 0.77 3.64 -18.50
C GLN A 124 1.96 3.37 -17.57
N LYS A 125 2.60 2.19 -17.67
CA LYS A 125 3.81 1.87 -16.90
C LYS A 125 4.99 2.76 -17.31
N GLU A 126 5.16 3.08 -18.59
CA GLU A 126 6.19 4.00 -19.08
C GLU A 126 5.92 5.44 -18.63
N GLU A 127 4.68 5.92 -18.72
CA GLU A 127 4.26 7.24 -18.21
C GLU A 127 4.49 7.35 -16.69
N ILE A 128 4.11 6.34 -15.91
CA ILE A 128 4.37 6.28 -14.45
C ILE A 128 5.87 6.16 -14.15
N ALA A 129 6.64 5.43 -14.96
CA ALA A 129 8.09 5.33 -14.78
C ALA A 129 8.80 6.65 -15.08
N GLN A 130 8.37 7.38 -16.11
CA GLN A 130 8.87 8.73 -16.42
C GLN A 130 8.47 9.74 -15.35
N GLU A 131 7.21 9.73 -14.88
CA GLU A 131 6.76 10.53 -13.72
C GLU A 131 7.51 10.20 -12.43
N LYS A 132 7.91 8.94 -12.23
CA LYS A 132 8.72 8.53 -11.09
C LYS A 132 10.15 9.05 -11.25
N GLU A 133 10.77 8.87 -12.40
CA GLU A 133 12.15 9.32 -12.64
C GLU A 133 12.27 10.85 -12.60
N THR A 134 11.29 11.60 -13.09
CA THR A 134 11.26 13.07 -12.94
C THR A 134 11.10 13.47 -11.47
N ARG A 135 10.17 12.87 -10.71
CA ARG A 135 10.04 13.14 -9.27
C ARG A 135 11.27 12.73 -8.47
N GLU A 136 11.94 11.64 -8.84
CA GLU A 136 13.19 11.22 -8.20
C GLU A 136 14.34 12.19 -8.52
N ARG A 137 14.44 12.72 -9.75
CA ARG A 137 15.40 13.79 -10.10
C ARG A 137 15.09 15.10 -9.36
N GLU A 138 13.84 15.56 -9.36
CA GLU A 138 13.40 16.76 -8.64
C GLU A 138 13.65 16.63 -7.12
N ALA A 139 13.36 15.46 -6.53
CA ALA A 139 13.66 15.20 -5.13
C ALA A 139 15.16 15.17 -4.84
N MET A 140 15.98 14.56 -5.72
CA MET A 140 17.44 14.54 -5.57
C MET A 140 18.06 15.93 -5.74
N GLU A 141 17.55 16.77 -6.65
CA GLU A 141 17.98 18.15 -6.82
C GLU A 141 17.55 19.04 -5.64
N ALA A 142 16.35 18.83 -5.09
CA ALA A 142 15.88 19.52 -3.88
C ALA A 142 16.64 19.08 -2.61
N LEU A 143 17.05 17.81 -2.52
CA LEU A 143 17.83 17.28 -1.40
C LEU A 143 19.32 17.62 -1.50
N ARG A 144 19.86 17.87 -2.71
CA ARG A 144 21.29 18.21 -2.92
C ARG A 144 21.82 19.34 -2.02
N PRO A 145 21.22 20.54 -1.97
CA PRO A 145 21.69 21.60 -1.08
C PRO A 145 21.50 21.27 0.41
N ARG A 146 20.57 20.36 0.74
CA ARG A 146 20.37 19.88 2.11
C ARG A 146 21.46 18.87 2.51
N ILE A 147 21.88 18.00 1.58
CA ILE A 147 22.98 17.05 1.76
C ILE A 147 24.31 17.82 1.86
N GLU A 148 24.60 18.74 0.94
CA GLU A 148 25.81 19.58 0.99
C GLU A 148 25.88 20.41 2.29
N GLY A 149 24.76 20.96 2.76
CA GLY A 149 24.69 21.66 4.05
C GLY A 149 24.87 20.72 5.27
N LEU A 150 24.39 19.47 5.19
CA LEU A 150 24.62 18.48 6.23
C LEU A 150 26.05 17.95 6.24
N GLU A 151 26.68 17.76 5.08
CA GLU A 151 28.10 17.39 4.96
C GLU A 151 29.01 18.51 5.49
N GLN A 152 28.69 19.78 5.20
CA GLN A 152 29.37 20.93 5.81
C GLN A 152 29.21 20.94 7.33
N HIS A 153 27.99 20.76 7.87
CA HIS A 153 27.79 20.67 9.32
C HIS A 153 28.48 19.45 9.96
N ILE A 154 28.50 18.29 9.29
CA ILE A 154 29.25 17.12 9.77
C ILE A 154 30.75 17.45 9.80
N SER A 155 31.30 18.10 8.77
CA SER A 155 32.73 18.48 8.76
C SER A 155 33.08 19.47 9.89
N GLN A 156 32.22 20.46 10.15
CA GLN A 156 32.36 21.42 11.26
C GLN A 156 32.31 20.71 12.61
N LEU A 157 31.29 19.87 12.83
CA LEU A 157 31.16 19.09 14.06
C LEU A 157 32.33 18.12 14.25
N THR A 158 32.90 17.54 13.19
CA THR A 158 34.11 16.72 13.32
C THR A 158 35.34 17.54 13.71
N SER A 159 35.53 18.78 13.20
CA SER A 159 36.64 19.61 13.66
C SER A 159 36.45 20.11 15.09
N GLU A 160 35.22 20.48 15.48
CA GLU A 160 34.88 20.84 16.86
C GLU A 160 35.11 19.66 17.82
N ILE A 161 34.75 18.43 17.42
CA ILE A 161 35.03 17.21 18.19
C ILE A 161 36.53 16.95 18.27
N GLU A 162 37.31 17.17 17.20
CA GLU A 162 38.76 17.05 17.25
C GLU A 162 39.42 18.10 18.17
N GLU A 163 38.97 19.35 18.12
CA GLU A 163 39.47 20.43 18.99
C GLU A 163 39.09 20.19 20.45
N SER A 164 37.85 19.78 20.71
CA SER A 164 37.40 19.36 22.04
C SER A 164 38.20 18.16 22.56
N ASN A 165 38.53 17.18 21.71
CA ASN A 165 39.40 16.06 22.08
C ASN A 165 40.86 16.49 22.34
N LYS A 166 41.39 17.47 21.58
CA LYS A 166 42.73 18.06 21.84
C LYS A 166 42.74 18.81 23.18
N LEU A 167 41.70 19.58 23.49
CA LEU A 167 41.53 20.27 24.78
C LEU A 167 41.36 19.27 25.94
N ALA A 168 40.55 18.23 25.76
CA ALA A 168 40.34 17.18 26.76
C ALA A 168 41.58 16.32 27.03
N ARG A 169 42.53 16.23 26.07
CA ARG A 169 43.85 15.63 26.30
C ARG A 169 44.74 16.56 27.15
N LYS A 170 44.86 17.84 26.78
CA LYS A 170 45.60 18.84 27.56
C LYS A 170 45.12 18.93 29.01
N LEU A 171 43.80 19.02 29.22
CA LEU A 171 43.20 19.05 30.56
C LEU A 171 43.40 17.74 31.34
N LYS A 172 43.62 16.60 30.66
CA LYS A 172 44.02 15.35 31.33
C LYS A 172 45.50 15.34 31.70
N GLU A 173 46.37 15.85 30.82
CA GLU A 173 47.81 16.01 31.05
C GLU A 173 48.06 16.99 32.22
N GLU A 174 47.45 18.17 32.21
CA GLU A 174 47.46 19.14 33.32
C GLU A 174 46.89 18.54 34.61
N LYS A 175 45.82 17.73 34.53
CA LYS A 175 45.27 17.03 35.69
C LYS A 175 46.25 15.99 36.25
N THR A 176 46.94 15.23 35.39
CA THR A 176 47.97 14.27 35.84
C THR A 176 49.14 14.97 36.51
N GLU A 177 49.65 16.06 35.93
CA GLU A 177 50.69 16.89 36.53
C GLU A 177 50.26 17.48 37.89
N LEU A 178 49.02 17.97 38.00
CA LEU A 178 48.49 18.47 39.27
C LEU A 178 48.30 17.35 40.31
N THR A 179 47.92 16.13 39.92
CA THR A 179 47.86 15.00 40.86
C THR A 179 49.24 14.51 41.31
N GLU A 180 50.24 14.50 40.42
CA GLU A 180 51.64 14.20 40.77
C GLU A 180 52.22 15.29 41.69
N ARG A 181 51.85 16.55 41.46
CA ARG A 181 52.26 17.67 42.32
C ARG A 181 51.54 17.65 43.67
N SER A 182 50.29 17.19 43.74
CA SER A 182 49.56 16.95 45.00
C SER A 182 50.20 15.81 45.79
N SER A 183 50.49 14.67 45.16
CA SER A 183 51.15 13.55 45.84
C SER A 183 52.57 13.89 46.29
N GLY A 184 53.31 14.69 45.50
CA GLY A 184 54.57 15.30 45.92
C GLY A 184 54.40 16.16 47.18
N LEU A 185 53.41 17.05 47.21
CA LEU A 185 53.12 17.87 48.39
C LEU A 185 52.70 17.02 49.60
N GLU A 186 51.87 16.00 49.41
CA GLU A 186 51.48 15.04 50.46
C GLU A 186 52.70 14.31 51.06
N THR A 187 53.67 13.89 50.24
CA THR A 187 54.93 13.30 50.77
C THR A 187 55.79 14.31 51.53
N THR A 188 55.83 15.59 51.13
CA THR A 188 56.51 16.63 51.92
C THR A 188 55.77 16.98 53.21
N ILE A 189 54.43 16.91 53.24
CA ILE A 189 53.62 17.11 54.45
C ILE A 189 53.85 15.95 55.42
N LEU A 190 54.00 14.72 54.93
CA LEU A 190 54.37 13.57 55.76
C LEU A 190 55.76 13.76 56.40
N GLN A 191 56.77 14.16 55.63
CA GLN A 191 58.11 14.45 56.15
C GLN A 191 58.09 15.56 57.21
N LEU A 192 57.39 16.67 56.95
CA LEU A 192 57.22 17.75 57.93
C LEU A 192 56.42 17.30 59.17
N SER A 193 55.51 16.33 59.03
CA SER A 193 54.77 15.76 60.18
C SER A 193 55.66 14.88 61.06
N GLU A 194 56.58 14.10 60.48
CA GLU A 194 57.58 13.33 61.23
C GLU A 194 58.57 14.25 61.97
N GLU A 195 58.98 15.37 61.34
CA GLU A 195 59.78 16.40 62.00
C GLU A 195 59.03 17.03 63.18
N VAL A 196 57.74 17.38 63.01
CA VAL A 196 56.88 17.91 64.09
C VAL A 196 56.65 16.90 65.22
N GLU A 197 56.58 15.60 64.93
CA GLU A 197 56.51 14.57 65.98
C GLU A 197 57.84 14.43 66.75
N SER A 198 58.99 14.60 66.07
CA SER A 198 60.30 14.62 66.73
C SER A 198 60.48 15.84 67.66
N GLU A 199 60.00 17.02 67.24
CA GLU A 199 59.93 18.25 68.05
C GLU A 199 58.95 18.08 69.24
N ARG A 200 57.80 17.43 69.04
CA ARG A 200 56.85 17.11 70.12
C ARG A 200 57.46 16.16 71.15
N ALA A 201 58.27 15.19 70.74
CA ALA A 201 58.99 14.31 71.66
C ALA A 201 60.05 15.06 72.50
N ALA A 202 60.64 16.14 71.97
CA ALA A 202 61.50 17.03 72.74
C ALA A 202 60.70 17.90 73.73
N MET A 203 59.55 18.44 73.33
CA MET A 203 58.66 19.25 74.17
C MET A 203 58.04 18.47 75.34
N MET A 204 57.79 17.16 75.18
CA MET A 204 57.17 16.33 76.23
C MET A 204 58.05 16.13 77.49
N LYS A 205 59.32 16.54 77.46
CA LYS A 205 60.25 16.48 78.61
C LYS A 205 60.13 17.65 79.59
N ILE A 206 59.34 18.69 79.33
CA ILE A 206 59.25 19.86 80.21
C ILE A 206 57.82 20.10 80.72
N ARG A 207 57.68 19.91 82.04
CA ARG A 207 56.58 20.34 82.94
C ARG A 207 55.25 19.59 82.82
N GLY A 208 55.03 18.70 83.78
CA GLY A 208 53.69 18.28 84.17
C GLY A 208 53.00 19.25 85.15
N GLU A 209 51.75 18.88 85.43
CA GLU A 209 50.94 19.20 86.62
C GLU A 209 50.04 20.48 86.68
N PRO A 210 48.85 20.37 87.33
CA PRO A 210 47.62 20.85 86.67
C PRO A 210 46.59 21.57 87.57
N THR A 211 46.06 22.72 87.13
CA THR A 211 44.97 23.43 87.86
C THR A 211 43.89 24.08 86.98
N LYS A 212 43.81 23.80 85.66
CA LYS A 212 42.85 24.46 84.74
C LYS A 212 41.74 23.60 84.14
N ILE A 213 41.61 22.33 84.54
CA ILE A 213 40.71 21.36 83.87
C ILE A 213 39.20 21.61 84.14
N LYS A 214 38.82 22.34 85.20
CA LYS A 214 37.40 22.57 85.55
C LYS A 214 36.66 23.70 84.79
N LYS A 215 37.35 24.57 84.03
CA LYS A 215 36.69 25.66 83.26
C LYS A 215 36.65 25.43 81.75
N GLN A 216 37.32 24.39 81.24
CA GLN A 216 37.26 24.04 79.82
C GLN A 216 36.18 22.99 79.51
N SER A 217 35.76 22.20 80.51
CA SER A 217 34.66 21.21 80.39
C SER A 217 33.36 21.85 79.89
N ASP A 218 32.89 22.89 80.58
CA ASP A 218 31.58 23.51 80.34
C ASP A 218 31.52 24.18 78.95
N LEU A 219 32.64 24.72 78.48
CA LEU A 219 32.73 25.28 77.13
C LEU A 219 32.69 24.17 76.06
N THR A 220 33.38 23.05 76.29
CA THR A 220 33.34 21.89 75.38
C THR A 220 31.98 21.19 75.36
N GLU A 221 31.22 21.19 76.46
CA GLU A 221 29.87 20.64 76.49
C GLU A 221 28.88 21.50 75.67
N SER A 222 29.04 22.83 75.70
CA SER A 222 28.24 23.74 74.86
C SER A 222 28.52 23.55 73.35
N SER A 223 29.80 23.39 72.96
CA SER A 223 30.17 23.15 71.56
C SER A 223 29.87 21.73 71.10
N LEU A 224 29.90 20.74 71.99
CA LEU A 224 29.45 19.37 71.67
C LEU A 224 27.93 19.34 71.41
N ASN A 225 27.14 20.15 72.11
CA ASN A 225 25.69 20.27 71.88
C ASN A 225 25.36 20.99 70.56
N THR A 226 26.14 21.98 70.13
CA THR A 226 25.97 22.57 68.78
C THR A 226 26.41 21.60 67.69
N VAL A 227 27.57 20.95 67.84
CA VAL A 227 28.07 19.97 66.86
C VAL A 227 27.18 18.73 66.76
N THR A 228 26.51 18.31 67.84
CA THR A 228 25.53 17.20 67.77
C THR A 228 24.17 17.61 67.19
N LEU A 229 23.80 18.90 67.25
CA LEU A 229 22.67 19.44 66.47
C LEU A 229 23.02 19.53 64.99
N GLU A 230 24.21 20.03 64.66
CA GLU A 230 24.73 20.08 63.29
C GLU A 230 24.85 18.68 62.68
N LEU A 231 25.42 17.70 63.41
CA LEU A 231 25.45 16.29 63.00
C LEU A 231 24.05 15.70 62.79
N LYS A 232 23.04 16.09 63.57
CA LYS A 232 21.65 15.67 63.33
C LYS A 232 21.09 16.27 62.04
N THR A 233 21.37 17.54 61.75
CA THR A 233 20.96 18.16 60.47
C THR A 233 21.70 17.57 59.27
N VAL A 234 23.00 17.31 59.40
CA VAL A 234 23.81 16.67 58.35
C VAL A 234 23.37 15.22 58.13
N ASN A 235 23.09 14.46 59.19
CA ASN A 235 22.55 13.10 59.06
C ASN A 235 21.14 13.09 58.43
N ALA A 236 20.28 14.06 58.73
CA ALA A 236 18.98 14.18 58.07
C ALA A 236 19.12 14.48 56.57
N VAL A 237 20.05 15.36 56.19
CA VAL A 237 20.40 15.63 54.77
C VAL A 237 21.02 14.40 54.10
N ILE A 238 21.85 13.63 54.82
CA ILE A 238 22.39 12.35 54.32
C ILE A 238 21.26 11.32 54.12
N GLU A 239 20.28 11.22 55.04
CA GLU A 239 19.12 10.34 54.87
C GLU A 239 18.21 10.75 53.70
N GLU A 240 18.05 12.05 53.43
CA GLU A 240 17.36 12.54 52.22
C GLU A 240 18.17 12.28 50.94
N LEU A 241 19.48 12.44 50.98
CA LEU A 241 20.37 12.08 49.87
C LEU A 241 20.37 10.56 49.62
N ASP A 242 20.32 9.74 50.66
CA ASP A 242 20.21 8.28 50.55
C ASP A 242 18.83 7.84 50.00
N LYS A 243 17.75 8.53 50.38
CA LYS A 243 16.42 8.32 49.79
C LYS A 243 16.40 8.69 48.31
N THR A 244 16.89 9.88 47.96
CA THR A 244 16.94 10.32 46.55
C THR A 244 17.88 9.45 45.71
N MET A 245 19.01 8.98 46.27
CA MET A 245 19.87 7.99 45.62
C MET A 245 19.17 6.64 45.42
N LYS A 246 18.38 6.15 46.40
CA LYS A 246 17.57 4.93 46.24
C LYS A 246 16.46 5.09 45.20
N GLU A 247 15.81 6.25 45.14
CA GLU A 247 14.81 6.57 44.11
C GLU A 247 15.44 6.70 42.71
N GLN A 248 16.63 7.29 42.59
CA GLN A 248 17.39 7.36 41.34
C GLN A 248 17.89 5.99 40.91
N ALA A 249 18.32 5.13 41.84
CA ALA A 249 18.69 3.74 41.55
C ALA A 249 17.47 2.92 41.10
N ALA A 250 16.30 3.10 41.73
CA ALA A 250 15.06 2.46 41.30
C ALA A 250 14.64 2.92 39.89
N LYS A 251 14.70 4.22 39.59
CA LYS A 251 14.43 4.78 38.25
C LYS A 251 15.42 4.31 37.20
N ARG A 252 16.71 4.18 37.54
CA ARG A 252 17.71 3.57 36.65
C ARG A 252 17.37 2.12 36.36
N LYS A 253 16.99 1.35 37.38
CA LYS A 253 16.61 -0.05 37.20
C LYS A 253 15.38 -0.19 36.29
N THR A 254 14.31 0.59 36.51
CA THR A 254 13.15 0.55 35.60
C THR A 254 13.51 0.96 34.18
N LEU A 255 14.41 1.93 33.99
CA LEU A 255 14.90 2.31 32.66
C LEU A 255 15.80 1.25 32.01
N GLU A 256 16.54 0.45 32.77
CA GLU A 256 17.27 -0.72 32.27
C GLU A 256 16.32 -1.86 31.91
N ASP A 257 15.33 -2.15 32.75
CA ASP A 257 14.26 -3.12 32.50
C ASP A 257 13.47 -2.73 31.22
N ASP A 258 13.04 -1.46 31.09
CA ASP A 258 12.36 -0.91 29.89
C ASP A 258 13.25 -0.99 28.63
N ARG A 259 14.56 -0.70 28.77
CA ARG A 259 15.52 -0.79 27.65
C ARG A 259 15.68 -2.23 27.17
N ASP A 260 15.70 -3.17 28.10
CA ASP A 260 15.90 -4.58 27.79
C ASP A 260 14.59 -5.22 27.24
N GLU A 261 13.41 -4.76 27.66
CA GLU A 261 12.14 -5.05 26.98
C GLU A 261 12.10 -4.49 25.56
N LEU A 262 12.51 -3.24 25.34
CA LEU A 262 12.59 -2.62 24.01
C LEU A 262 13.63 -3.33 23.11
N SER A 263 14.74 -3.79 23.68
CA SER A 263 15.75 -4.62 23.01
C SER A 263 15.15 -5.95 22.55
N LEU A 264 14.43 -6.65 23.44
CA LEU A 264 13.74 -7.90 23.13
C LEU A 264 12.65 -7.72 22.06
N LEU A 265 11.88 -6.62 22.14
CA LEU A 265 10.86 -6.28 21.16
C LEU A 265 11.50 -5.98 19.78
N LYS A 266 12.63 -5.26 19.76
CA LYS A 266 13.41 -5.02 18.55
C LYS A 266 13.93 -6.33 17.94
N SER A 267 14.43 -7.27 18.74
CA SER A 267 14.83 -8.61 18.27
C SER A 267 13.66 -9.35 17.63
N ARG A 268 12.49 -9.39 18.28
CA ARG A 268 11.29 -10.02 17.72
C ARG A 268 10.83 -9.37 16.41
N HIS A 269 11.00 -8.06 16.27
CA HIS A 269 10.72 -7.36 15.01
C HIS A 269 11.76 -7.66 13.94
N THR A 270 13.05 -7.76 14.25
CA THR A 270 14.07 -8.20 13.27
C THR A 270 13.82 -9.63 12.81
N ASP A 271 13.49 -10.55 13.72
CA ASP A 271 13.20 -11.95 13.40
C ASP A 271 11.95 -12.07 12.51
N SER A 272 10.91 -11.27 12.80
CA SER A 272 9.68 -11.22 11.98
C SER A 272 9.92 -10.59 10.60
N ILE A 273 10.80 -9.60 10.50
CA ILE A 273 11.24 -9.03 9.21
C ILE A 273 12.05 -10.07 8.43
N GLU A 274 12.96 -10.79 9.07
CA GLU A 274 13.76 -11.82 8.41
C GLU A 274 12.90 -12.98 7.89
N GLN A 275 11.91 -13.44 8.68
CA GLN A 275 10.91 -14.40 8.20
C GLN A 275 10.12 -13.89 6.99
N LYS A 276 9.66 -12.64 7.01
CA LYS A 276 8.97 -12.03 5.86
C LYS A 276 9.87 -11.90 4.63
N MET A 277 11.16 -11.60 4.82
CA MET A 277 12.13 -11.54 3.73
C MET A 277 12.41 -12.92 3.13
N ARG A 278 12.48 -13.98 3.94
CA ARG A 278 12.59 -15.37 3.44
C ARG A 278 11.35 -15.79 2.65
N ILE A 279 10.14 -15.53 3.17
CA ILE A 279 8.88 -15.79 2.46
C ILE A 279 8.82 -15.01 1.13
N LYS A 280 9.27 -13.74 1.12
CA LYS A 280 9.38 -12.94 -0.11
C LYS A 280 10.36 -13.56 -1.11
N GLN A 281 11.53 -14.03 -0.66
CA GLN A 281 12.52 -14.68 -1.53
C GLN A 281 12.01 -16.02 -2.10
N GLU A 282 11.27 -16.80 -1.31
CA GLU A 282 10.60 -18.01 -1.79
C GLU A 282 9.54 -17.66 -2.85
N GLN A 283 8.69 -16.66 -2.59
CA GLN A 283 7.70 -16.18 -3.56
C GLN A 283 8.32 -15.60 -4.85
N GLU A 284 9.43 -14.88 -4.76
CA GLU A 284 10.19 -14.38 -5.92
C GLU A 284 10.80 -15.54 -6.72
N ARG A 285 11.29 -16.59 -6.05
CA ARG A 285 11.84 -17.78 -6.72
C ARG A 285 10.74 -18.60 -7.40
N ASP A 286 9.60 -18.79 -6.72
CA ASP A 286 8.45 -19.49 -7.28
C ASP A 286 7.86 -18.74 -8.48
N LEU A 287 7.75 -17.40 -8.40
CA LEU A 287 7.34 -16.56 -9.52
C LEU A 287 8.31 -16.69 -10.71
N GLN A 288 9.62 -16.73 -10.44
CA GLN A 288 10.63 -16.92 -11.49
C GLN A 288 10.56 -18.32 -12.12
N GLU A 289 10.29 -19.37 -11.34
CA GLU A 289 10.01 -20.71 -11.89
C GLU A 289 8.75 -20.73 -12.75
N GLN A 290 7.66 -20.05 -12.34
CA GLN A 290 6.43 -19.98 -13.13
C GLN A 290 6.64 -19.18 -14.44
N LEU A 291 7.43 -18.11 -14.41
CA LEU A 291 7.81 -17.38 -15.63
C LEU A 291 8.65 -18.27 -16.56
N ASN A 292 9.69 -18.94 -16.06
CA ASN A 292 10.51 -19.85 -16.86
C ASN A 292 9.67 -21.01 -17.46
N ARG A 293 8.70 -21.55 -16.72
CA ARG A 293 7.77 -22.58 -17.22
C ARG A 293 6.83 -22.03 -18.29
N ARG A 294 6.28 -20.81 -18.10
CA ARG A 294 5.46 -20.14 -19.12
C ARG A 294 6.25 -19.92 -20.40
N ASP A 295 7.48 -19.41 -20.29
CA ASP A 295 8.33 -19.10 -21.43
C ASP A 295 8.72 -20.39 -22.17
N HIS A 296 9.00 -21.47 -21.44
CA HIS A 296 9.23 -22.80 -22.04
C HIS A 296 7.99 -23.35 -22.78
N ILE A 297 6.79 -23.23 -22.19
CA ILE A 297 5.52 -23.62 -22.85
C ILE A 297 5.26 -22.75 -24.09
N GLN A 298 5.62 -21.46 -24.06
CA GLN A 298 5.53 -20.58 -25.24
C GLN A 298 6.54 -20.97 -26.33
N GLU A 299 7.76 -21.37 -25.97
CA GLU A 299 8.74 -21.91 -26.93
C GLU A 299 8.26 -23.23 -27.55
N GLU A 300 7.70 -24.15 -26.76
CA GLU A 300 7.11 -25.40 -27.25
C GLU A 300 5.91 -25.14 -28.18
N ALA A 301 5.01 -24.21 -27.80
CA ALA A 301 3.89 -23.81 -28.64
C ALA A 301 4.35 -23.19 -29.97
N LEU A 302 5.35 -22.30 -29.95
CA LEU A 302 5.96 -21.73 -31.17
C LEU A 302 6.59 -22.79 -32.07
N GLN A 303 7.26 -23.80 -31.48
CA GLN A 303 7.81 -24.92 -32.24
C GLN A 303 6.68 -25.75 -32.87
N GLN A 304 5.62 -26.05 -32.12
CA GLN A 304 4.45 -26.76 -32.63
C GLN A 304 3.77 -25.98 -33.78
N ASP A 305 3.57 -24.67 -33.64
CA ASP A 305 3.05 -23.78 -34.68
C ASP A 305 3.89 -23.80 -35.97
N ILE A 306 5.23 -23.79 -35.84
CA ILE A 306 6.15 -23.88 -36.99
C ILE A 306 5.99 -25.25 -37.68
N THR A 307 5.88 -26.35 -36.92
CA THR A 307 5.65 -27.68 -37.51
C THR A 307 4.26 -27.81 -38.14
N MET A 308 3.22 -27.24 -37.53
CA MET A 308 1.86 -27.23 -38.07
C MET A 308 1.77 -26.41 -39.36
N ARG A 309 2.42 -25.24 -39.44
CA ARG A 309 2.51 -24.47 -40.69
C ARG A 309 3.29 -25.21 -41.78
N ALA A 310 4.33 -25.96 -41.42
CA ALA A 310 5.05 -26.82 -42.37
C ALA A 310 4.14 -27.94 -42.92
N LEU A 311 3.44 -28.66 -42.03
CA LEU A 311 2.49 -29.72 -42.41
C LEU A 311 1.30 -29.18 -43.22
N GLN A 312 0.77 -28.00 -42.90
CA GLN A 312 -0.26 -27.32 -43.70
C GLN A 312 0.25 -26.95 -45.09
N MET A 313 1.51 -26.51 -45.23
CA MET A 313 2.13 -26.25 -46.53
C MET A 313 2.35 -27.54 -47.33
N GLU A 314 2.72 -28.65 -46.69
CA GLU A 314 2.78 -29.96 -47.36
C GLU A 314 1.39 -30.46 -47.77
N HIS A 315 0.38 -30.34 -46.90
CA HIS A 315 -1.00 -30.68 -47.22
C HIS A 315 -1.54 -29.86 -48.40
N LYS A 316 -1.22 -28.56 -48.50
CA LYS A 316 -1.54 -27.74 -49.69
C LYS A 316 -0.82 -28.23 -50.94
N ARG A 317 0.48 -28.56 -50.88
CA ARG A 317 1.24 -29.12 -52.02
C ARG A 317 0.67 -30.46 -52.49
N VAL A 318 0.29 -31.34 -51.56
CA VAL A 318 -0.34 -32.63 -51.85
C VAL A 318 -1.74 -32.42 -52.43
N GLY A 319 -2.54 -31.50 -51.87
CA GLY A 319 -3.86 -31.12 -52.37
C GLY A 319 -3.81 -30.56 -53.80
N ASP A 320 -2.86 -29.68 -54.11
CA ASP A 320 -2.63 -29.15 -55.46
C ASP A 320 -2.22 -30.26 -56.45
N SER A 321 -1.40 -31.22 -56.01
CA SER A 321 -1.02 -32.41 -56.80
C SER A 321 -2.22 -33.34 -57.05
N LEU A 322 -3.06 -33.55 -56.04
CA LEU A 322 -4.26 -34.36 -56.11
C LEU A 322 -5.32 -33.69 -57.01
N TYR A 323 -5.45 -32.37 -56.96
CA TYR A 323 -6.31 -31.61 -57.87
C TYR A 323 -5.84 -31.68 -59.33
N ARG A 324 -4.53 -31.61 -59.59
CA ARG A 324 -3.95 -31.81 -60.94
C ARG A 324 -4.24 -33.21 -61.47
N THR A 325 -3.92 -34.25 -60.70
CA THR A 325 -4.17 -35.66 -61.11
C THR A 325 -5.66 -35.98 -61.24
N GLN A 326 -6.53 -35.37 -60.43
CA GLN A 326 -7.98 -35.48 -60.58
C GLN A 326 -8.49 -34.78 -61.85
N ARG A 327 -7.93 -33.62 -62.22
CA ARG A 327 -8.23 -32.96 -63.49
C ARG A 327 -7.77 -33.78 -64.71
N GLU A 328 -6.57 -34.36 -64.65
CA GLU A 328 -6.06 -35.30 -65.67
C GLU A 328 -6.96 -36.54 -65.79
N LYS A 329 -7.44 -37.08 -64.66
CA LYS A 329 -8.45 -38.15 -64.62
C LYS A 329 -9.77 -37.72 -65.27
N GLU A 330 -10.25 -36.51 -65.04
CA GLU A 330 -11.48 -36.01 -65.68
C GLU A 330 -11.30 -35.78 -67.19
N GLU A 331 -10.15 -35.27 -67.63
CA GLU A 331 -9.83 -35.08 -69.04
C GLU A 331 -9.70 -36.42 -69.77
N THR A 332 -9.06 -37.43 -69.15
CA THR A 332 -9.01 -38.80 -69.69
C THR A 332 -10.38 -39.49 -69.68
N VAL A 333 -11.23 -39.29 -68.67
CA VAL A 333 -12.63 -39.78 -68.67
C VAL A 333 -13.47 -39.10 -69.76
N LYS A 334 -13.26 -37.79 -70.04
CA LYS A 334 -13.92 -37.09 -71.16
C LYS A 334 -13.47 -37.65 -72.52
N LEU A 335 -12.19 -37.98 -72.68
CA LEU A 335 -11.66 -38.66 -73.87
C LEU A 335 -12.23 -40.08 -74.01
N TYR A 336 -12.31 -40.84 -72.92
CA TYR A 336 -12.91 -42.18 -72.90
C TYR A 336 -14.40 -42.14 -73.30
N ARG A 337 -15.20 -41.23 -72.74
CA ARG A 337 -16.61 -41.06 -73.13
C ARG A 337 -16.79 -40.65 -74.61
N LYS A 338 -15.87 -39.86 -75.17
CA LYS A 338 -15.85 -39.60 -76.62
C LYS A 338 -15.58 -40.88 -77.41
N ALA A 339 -14.63 -41.71 -76.98
CA ALA A 339 -14.36 -43.00 -77.59
C ALA A 339 -15.57 -43.95 -77.49
N GLU A 340 -16.23 -44.04 -76.33
CA GLU A 340 -17.47 -44.81 -76.16
C GLU A 340 -18.60 -44.34 -77.07
N LEU A 341 -18.80 -43.03 -77.23
CA LEU A 341 -19.78 -42.48 -78.17
C LEU A 341 -19.44 -42.84 -79.62
N THR A 342 -18.18 -42.81 -80.03
CA THR A 342 -17.77 -43.28 -81.38
C THR A 342 -17.92 -44.79 -81.55
N LEU A 343 -17.72 -45.58 -80.47
CA LEU A 343 -17.96 -47.02 -80.46
C LEU A 343 -19.46 -47.34 -80.52
N ALA A 344 -20.30 -46.55 -79.88
CA ALA A 344 -21.76 -46.68 -79.94
C ALA A 344 -22.29 -46.30 -81.33
N ALA A 345 -21.81 -45.21 -81.92
CA ALA A 345 -22.16 -44.79 -83.27
C ALA A 345 -21.76 -45.83 -84.33
N SER A 346 -20.53 -46.37 -84.25
CA SER A 346 -20.08 -47.44 -85.15
C SER A 346 -20.84 -48.76 -84.92
N LYS A 347 -21.15 -49.14 -83.68
CA LYS A 347 -22.06 -50.28 -83.39
C LYS A 347 -23.47 -50.04 -83.92
N GLY A 348 -23.97 -48.80 -83.93
CA GLY A 348 -25.27 -48.41 -84.50
C GLY A 348 -25.34 -48.54 -86.03
N LEU A 349 -24.21 -48.49 -86.72
CA LEU A 349 -24.13 -48.75 -88.17
C LEU A 349 -24.15 -50.25 -88.51
N VAL A 350 -23.76 -51.14 -87.58
CA VAL A 350 -23.69 -52.60 -87.82
C VAL A 350 -25.05 -53.22 -88.18
N PRO A 351 -26.19 -52.91 -87.52
CA PRO A 351 -27.51 -53.40 -87.94
C PRO A 351 -27.89 -52.97 -89.36
N ASN A 352 -27.58 -51.73 -89.74
CA ASN A 352 -27.93 -51.19 -91.05
C ASN A 352 -27.09 -51.84 -92.17
N LEU A 353 -25.79 -52.04 -91.92
CA LEU A 353 -24.91 -52.82 -92.80
C LEU A 353 -25.33 -54.30 -92.89
N LYS A 354 -25.80 -54.91 -91.78
CA LYS A 354 -26.37 -56.27 -91.79
C LYS A 354 -27.68 -56.35 -92.57
N PHE A 355 -28.53 -55.33 -92.50
CA PHE A 355 -29.77 -55.25 -93.28
C PHE A 355 -29.47 -55.15 -94.77
N GLN A 356 -28.53 -54.27 -95.17
CA GLN A 356 -28.03 -54.21 -96.55
C GLN A 356 -27.45 -55.56 -97.01
N LEU A 357 -26.69 -56.26 -96.16
CA LEU A 357 -26.19 -57.61 -96.46
C LEU A 357 -27.32 -58.63 -96.66
N GLN A 358 -28.38 -58.57 -95.85
CA GLN A 358 -29.57 -59.41 -96.01
C GLN A 358 -30.35 -59.07 -97.28
N ASP A 359 -30.48 -57.79 -97.65
CA ASP A 359 -31.13 -57.37 -98.88
C ASP A 359 -30.34 -57.83 -100.11
N TYR A 360 -29.00 -57.71 -100.12
CA TYR A 360 -28.17 -58.28 -101.19
C TYR A 360 -28.27 -59.81 -101.26
N GLN A 361 -28.33 -60.51 -100.12
CA GLN A 361 -28.60 -61.96 -100.09
C GLN A 361 -29.98 -62.31 -100.65
N ARG A 362 -31.00 -61.49 -100.38
CA ARG A 362 -32.35 -61.63 -100.93
C ARG A 362 -32.40 -61.39 -102.44
N LEU A 363 -31.61 -60.43 -102.92
CA LEU A 363 -31.47 -60.10 -104.35
C LEU A 363 -30.80 -61.24 -105.12
N ILE A 364 -29.75 -61.84 -104.55
CA ILE A 364 -29.11 -63.07 -105.06
C ILE A 364 -30.09 -64.25 -105.05
N ALA A 365 -30.87 -64.43 -103.97
CA ALA A 365 -31.87 -65.51 -103.89
C ALA A 365 -33.00 -65.34 -104.93
N ASN A 366 -33.43 -64.11 -105.22
CA ASN A 366 -34.41 -63.83 -106.27
C ASN A 366 -33.85 -64.12 -107.67
N GLN A 367 -32.60 -63.72 -107.97
CA GLN A 367 -31.95 -64.06 -109.25
C GLN A 367 -31.80 -65.58 -109.44
N HIS A 368 -31.53 -66.33 -108.36
CA HIS A 368 -31.54 -67.81 -108.41
C HIS A 368 -32.92 -68.41 -108.63
N LYS A 369 -33.99 -67.73 -108.20
CA LYS A 369 -35.38 -68.15 -108.43
C LYS A 369 -35.82 -67.88 -109.87
N GLU A 370 -35.54 -66.68 -110.40
CA GLU A 370 -35.78 -66.33 -111.80
C GLU A 370 -35.05 -67.29 -112.76
N LYS A 371 -33.80 -67.65 -112.46
CA LYS A 371 -33.05 -68.64 -113.26
C LYS A 371 -33.69 -70.04 -113.25
N ARG A 372 -34.38 -70.42 -112.16
CA ARG A 372 -35.14 -71.68 -112.07
C ARG A 372 -36.45 -71.62 -112.86
N ASP A 373 -37.16 -70.49 -112.79
CA ASP A 373 -38.44 -70.32 -113.49
C ASP A 373 -38.25 -70.14 -115.01
N GLN A 374 -37.12 -69.58 -115.45
CA GLN A 374 -36.70 -69.55 -116.86
C GLN A 374 -36.38 -70.95 -117.42
N LEU A 375 -35.79 -71.85 -116.61
CA LEU A 375 -35.53 -73.23 -117.02
C LEU A 375 -36.83 -74.04 -117.20
N LYS A 376 -37.82 -73.87 -116.32
CA LYS A 376 -39.12 -74.55 -116.46
C LYS A 376 -39.90 -74.12 -117.70
N ARG A 377 -39.87 -72.83 -118.04
CA ARG A 377 -40.51 -72.31 -119.27
C ARG A 377 -39.90 -72.87 -120.56
N LEU A 378 -38.64 -73.32 -120.54
CA LEU A 378 -38.02 -74.03 -121.66
C LEU A 378 -38.44 -75.51 -121.77
N GLU A 379 -38.88 -76.14 -120.68
CA GLU A 379 -39.39 -77.52 -120.69
C GLU A 379 -40.89 -77.61 -121.00
N GLU A 380 -41.63 -76.52 -120.78
CA GLU A 380 -43.05 -76.37 -121.16
C GLU A 380 -43.18 -76.05 -122.66
N LEU A 381 -42.39 -75.10 -123.18
CA LEU A 381 -42.40 -74.70 -124.60
C LEU A 381 -42.05 -75.84 -125.58
N ASN A 382 -41.32 -76.86 -125.13
CA ASN A 382 -41.01 -78.05 -125.95
C ASN A 382 -42.12 -79.12 -125.93
N ARG A 383 -43.12 -79.03 -125.05
CA ARG A 383 -44.30 -79.93 -125.06
C ARG A 383 -45.46 -79.37 -125.88
N ASP A 384 -45.52 -78.05 -126.05
CA ASP A 384 -46.57 -77.38 -126.82
C ASP A 384 -46.39 -77.50 -128.35
N ILE A 385 -45.21 -77.93 -128.81
CA ILE A 385 -44.92 -78.16 -130.24
C ILE A 385 -45.53 -79.48 -130.76
N ASP A 386 -45.65 -80.51 -129.90
CA ASP A 386 -46.13 -81.84 -130.29
C ASP A 386 -47.67 -81.97 -130.33
N ILE A 387 -48.41 -80.97 -129.81
CA ILE A 387 -49.89 -81.00 -129.73
C ILE A 387 -50.54 -80.19 -130.87
N PHE A 388 -49.80 -79.30 -131.54
CA PHE A 388 -50.36 -78.35 -132.52
C PHE A 388 -50.50 -78.87 -133.97
N ILE A 389 -50.12 -80.12 -134.26
CA ILE A 389 -50.10 -80.66 -135.64
C ILE A 389 -51.29 -81.57 -135.97
N ASN A 390 -52.00 -82.13 -134.98
CA ASN A 390 -52.97 -83.21 -135.23
C ASN A 390 -54.45 -82.79 -135.23
N ASP A 391 -54.80 -81.61 -134.71
CA ASP A 391 -56.20 -81.19 -134.48
C ASP A 391 -56.74 -80.16 -135.52
N PHE A 392 -56.15 -80.08 -136.72
CA PHE A 392 -56.54 -79.10 -137.76
C PHE A 392 -57.30 -79.69 -138.98
N LEU A 393 -57.67 -80.97 -138.95
CA LEU A 393 -58.44 -81.65 -140.01
C LEU A 393 -59.33 -82.74 -139.36
N GLN A 394 -60.67 -82.74 -139.42
CA GLN A 394 -61.65 -81.90 -140.13
C GLN A 394 -63.00 -81.92 -139.35
N GLU A 395 -63.90 -80.94 -139.55
CA GLU A 395 -65.35 -81.20 -139.76
C GLU A 395 -66.15 -79.94 -140.16
N GLU A 396 -66.96 -80.02 -141.24
CA GLU A 396 -68.11 -79.16 -141.56
C GLU A 396 -69.14 -79.89 -142.47
N GLY A 397 -70.46 -79.79 -142.18
CA GLY A 397 -71.47 -79.46 -143.23
C GLY A 397 -72.54 -80.44 -143.82
N LEU A 398 -73.65 -80.73 -143.10
CA LEU A 398 -75.11 -80.64 -143.50
C LEU A 398 -75.89 -81.60 -144.50
N GLU A 399 -76.94 -82.28 -143.97
CA GLU A 399 -78.33 -82.61 -144.51
C GLU A 399 -78.58 -83.65 -145.69
N LYS A 400 -79.80 -84.22 -146.05
CA LYS A 400 -81.25 -84.19 -145.60
C LYS A 400 -82.17 -85.40 -146.08
N ASP A 401 -83.40 -85.48 -145.53
CA ASP A 401 -84.72 -86.08 -145.98
C ASP A 401 -84.98 -87.60 -146.28
N LYS A 402 -86.28 -88.02 -146.38
CA LYS A 402 -86.85 -89.35 -145.98
C LYS A 402 -87.78 -90.14 -146.99
N ALA A 403 -87.87 -91.46 -146.74
CA ALA A 403 -89.06 -92.39 -146.78
C ALA A 403 -89.58 -93.08 -148.08
N ALA A 404 -89.61 -94.44 -148.09
CA ALA A 404 -90.75 -95.33 -148.48
C ALA A 404 -90.44 -96.85 -148.58
N ALA A 405 -91.50 -97.69 -148.46
CA ALA A 405 -91.73 -99.04 -149.06
C ALA A 405 -91.20 -100.37 -148.42
N LEU A 406 -92.06 -100.98 -147.57
CA LEU A 406 -92.26 -102.45 -147.50
C LEU A 406 -93.12 -102.92 -148.68
N ALA A 407 -92.97 -104.16 -149.19
CA ALA A 407 -94.07 -104.83 -149.93
C ALA A 407 -93.93 -106.36 -150.17
N ALA A 408 -92.72 -106.93 -150.27
CA ALA A 408 -92.54 -108.25 -150.91
C ALA A 408 -92.83 -109.50 -150.04
N LEU A 409 -93.16 -109.32 -148.76
CA LEU A 409 -93.77 -110.41 -147.96
C LEU A 409 -95.10 -110.83 -148.60
N LEU A 410 -95.37 -112.16 -148.67
CA LEU A 410 -96.66 -112.78 -148.30
C LEU A 410 -96.84 -114.23 -148.81
N ARG A 411 -96.05 -114.75 -149.76
CA ARG A 411 -96.41 -115.99 -150.48
C ARG A 411 -95.87 -117.31 -149.90
N GLU A 412 -94.76 -117.29 -149.17
CA GLU A 412 -94.16 -118.48 -148.53
C GLU A 412 -94.83 -118.85 -147.18
N ASN A 413 -95.80 -118.03 -146.77
CA ASN A 413 -96.49 -118.01 -145.48
C ASN A 413 -97.43 -119.22 -145.22
N LYS A 414 -97.25 -120.34 -145.93
CA LYS A 414 -98.05 -121.58 -145.79
C LYS A 414 -97.26 -122.81 -145.39
N GLU A 415 -95.95 -122.82 -145.56
CA GLU A 415 -95.10 -123.93 -145.08
C GLU A 415 -94.76 -123.75 -143.59
N LEU A 416 -94.61 -122.49 -143.15
CA LEU A 416 -94.36 -122.10 -141.76
C LEU A 416 -95.52 -122.42 -140.78
N GLU A 417 -96.76 -122.59 -141.25
CA GLU A 417 -97.91 -122.88 -140.37
C GLU A 417 -97.83 -124.27 -139.72
N ALA A 418 -97.13 -125.24 -140.33
CA ALA A 418 -96.94 -126.57 -139.76
C ALA A 418 -95.90 -126.58 -138.62
N GLU A 419 -94.76 -125.90 -138.82
CA GLU A 419 -93.67 -125.83 -137.85
C GLU A 419 -94.07 -125.06 -136.58
N PHE A 420 -94.93 -124.04 -136.72
CA PHE A 420 -95.41 -123.22 -135.61
C PHE A 420 -96.12 -124.03 -134.50
N SER A 421 -96.82 -125.11 -134.86
CA SER A 421 -97.58 -125.93 -133.90
C SER A 421 -96.70 -126.71 -132.91
N MET A 422 -95.48 -127.12 -133.33
CA MET A 422 -94.55 -127.89 -132.50
C MET A 422 -93.80 -126.99 -131.51
N LEU A 423 -93.40 -125.80 -131.93
CA LEU A 423 -92.67 -124.83 -131.10
C LEU A 423 -93.51 -124.30 -129.94
N MET A 424 -94.83 -124.14 -130.12
CA MET A 424 -95.76 -123.68 -129.09
C MET A 424 -95.78 -124.55 -127.82
N GLN A 425 -95.59 -125.87 -127.92
CA GLN A 425 -95.56 -126.74 -126.73
C GLN A 425 -94.25 -126.62 -125.94
N GLN A 426 -93.12 -126.37 -126.59
CA GLN A 426 -91.82 -126.20 -125.94
C GLN A 426 -91.70 -124.85 -125.22
N GLN A 427 -92.30 -123.80 -125.78
CA GLN A 427 -92.38 -122.47 -125.16
C GLN A 427 -93.00 -122.54 -123.74
N GLN A 428 -94.15 -123.23 -123.62
CA GLN A 428 -94.94 -123.26 -122.39
C GLN A 428 -94.25 -123.98 -121.20
N THR A 429 -93.29 -124.87 -121.47
CA THR A 429 -92.46 -125.48 -120.42
C THR A 429 -91.38 -124.53 -119.90
N LEU A 430 -90.73 -123.77 -120.78
CA LEU A 430 -89.65 -122.84 -120.42
C LEU A 430 -90.17 -121.61 -119.64
N ASP A 431 -91.39 -121.15 -119.92
CA ASP A 431 -92.03 -120.05 -119.20
C ASP A 431 -92.33 -120.37 -117.72
N ARG A 432 -92.42 -121.65 -117.34
CA ARG A 432 -92.61 -122.05 -115.92
C ARG A 432 -91.31 -122.02 -115.12
N GLU A 433 -90.22 -122.55 -115.68
CA GLU A 433 -88.92 -122.57 -114.99
C GLU A 433 -88.35 -121.16 -114.77
N THR A 434 -88.54 -120.27 -115.75
CA THR A 434 -88.09 -118.87 -115.65
C THR A 434 -88.81 -118.10 -114.54
N PHE A 435 -90.09 -118.38 -114.28
CA PHE A 435 -90.84 -117.77 -113.18
C PHE A 435 -90.31 -118.18 -111.79
N GLU A 436 -90.04 -119.47 -111.58
CA GLU A 436 -89.52 -119.97 -110.28
C GLU A 436 -88.11 -119.45 -109.97
N LEU A 437 -87.25 -119.36 -110.98
CA LEU A 437 -85.90 -118.81 -110.84
C LEU A 437 -85.94 -117.29 -110.55
N GLY A 438 -86.86 -116.56 -111.19
CA GLY A 438 -87.11 -115.14 -110.89
C GLY A 438 -87.50 -114.91 -109.42
N ALA A 439 -88.44 -115.71 -108.90
CA ALA A 439 -88.88 -115.59 -107.51
C ALA A 439 -87.74 -115.82 -106.49
N LYS A 440 -86.85 -116.79 -106.74
CA LYS A 440 -85.67 -117.07 -105.88
C LYS A 440 -84.65 -115.93 -105.90
N ARG A 441 -84.38 -115.35 -107.08
CA ARG A 441 -83.50 -114.17 -107.24
C ARG A 441 -84.01 -112.98 -106.42
N ASP A 442 -85.29 -112.67 -106.55
CA ASP A 442 -85.90 -111.50 -105.91
C ASP A 442 -86.11 -111.69 -104.39
N GLY A 443 -86.10 -112.93 -103.90
CA GLY A 443 -85.95 -113.24 -102.47
C GLY A 443 -84.55 -112.90 -101.95
N LYS A 444 -83.50 -113.40 -102.60
CA LYS A 444 -82.10 -113.17 -102.18
C LYS A 444 -81.68 -111.71 -102.30
N ALA A 445 -82.15 -110.98 -103.30
CA ALA A 445 -81.92 -109.53 -103.41
C ALA A 445 -82.48 -108.76 -102.20
N ARG A 446 -83.64 -109.15 -101.66
CA ARG A 446 -84.26 -108.52 -100.48
C ARG A 446 -83.53 -108.86 -99.18
N GLU A 447 -83.00 -110.07 -99.03
CA GLU A 447 -82.14 -110.44 -97.90
C GLU A 447 -80.82 -109.64 -97.91
N TYR A 448 -80.16 -109.53 -99.07
CA TYR A 448 -78.94 -108.74 -99.23
C TYR A 448 -79.16 -107.26 -98.92
N ALA A 449 -80.25 -106.66 -99.44
CA ALA A 449 -80.58 -105.27 -99.17
C ALA A 449 -80.74 -104.98 -97.66
N LYS A 450 -81.43 -105.86 -96.91
CA LYS A 450 -81.58 -105.75 -95.45
C LYS A 450 -80.26 -105.87 -94.69
N ALA A 451 -79.36 -106.75 -95.13
CA ALA A 451 -78.03 -106.90 -94.53
C ALA A 451 -77.13 -105.68 -94.80
N VAL A 452 -77.28 -105.03 -95.97
CA VAL A 452 -76.55 -103.79 -96.29
C VAL A 452 -77.08 -102.59 -95.49
N THR A 453 -78.38 -102.48 -95.25
CA THR A 453 -78.94 -101.40 -94.41
C THR A 453 -78.49 -101.55 -92.96
N SER A 454 -78.60 -102.75 -92.37
CA SER A 454 -78.16 -102.97 -90.98
C SER A 454 -76.66 -102.77 -90.77
N ARG A 455 -75.82 -103.06 -91.79
CA ARG A 455 -74.38 -102.76 -91.72
C ARG A 455 -74.10 -101.25 -91.73
N LYS A 456 -74.87 -100.46 -92.49
CA LYS A 456 -74.71 -99.00 -92.49
C LYS A 456 -75.13 -98.39 -91.17
N GLU A 457 -76.24 -98.85 -90.59
CA GLU A 457 -76.71 -98.44 -89.27
C GLU A 457 -75.65 -98.71 -88.19
N THR A 458 -75.01 -99.88 -88.19
CA THR A 458 -73.92 -100.17 -87.23
C THR A 458 -72.64 -99.37 -87.49
N GLU A 459 -72.29 -99.08 -88.75
CA GLU A 459 -71.17 -98.17 -89.08
C GLU A 459 -71.45 -96.72 -88.64
N GLU A 460 -72.69 -96.27 -88.68
CA GLU A 460 -73.11 -94.95 -88.18
C GLU A 460 -73.09 -94.89 -86.65
N GLU A 461 -73.59 -95.93 -85.96
CA GLU A 461 -73.47 -96.04 -84.50
C GLU A 461 -72.01 -96.04 -84.01
N ILE A 462 -71.11 -96.73 -84.72
CA ILE A 462 -69.68 -96.74 -84.37
C ILE A 462 -69.10 -95.32 -84.48
N LYS A 463 -69.37 -94.60 -85.58
CA LYS A 463 -68.93 -93.20 -85.74
C LYS A 463 -69.46 -92.28 -84.63
N VAL A 464 -70.72 -92.45 -84.21
CA VAL A 464 -71.29 -91.71 -83.08
C VAL A 464 -70.56 -92.03 -81.77
N LYS A 465 -70.26 -93.31 -81.51
CA LYS A 465 -69.49 -93.74 -80.32
C LYS A 465 -68.05 -93.23 -80.35
N ASP A 466 -67.39 -93.21 -81.50
CA ASP A 466 -66.04 -92.66 -81.68
C ASP A 466 -66.00 -91.15 -81.39
N ILE A 467 -66.99 -90.39 -81.85
CA ILE A 467 -67.12 -88.96 -81.53
C ILE A 467 -67.28 -88.75 -80.01
N ILE A 468 -68.13 -89.55 -79.35
CA ILE A 468 -68.33 -89.50 -77.89
C ILE A 468 -67.03 -89.84 -77.14
N ILE A 469 -66.28 -90.87 -77.58
CA ILE A 469 -64.98 -91.23 -76.99
C ILE A 469 -63.98 -90.08 -77.15
N LEU A 470 -63.94 -89.44 -78.32
CA LEU A 470 -63.02 -88.35 -78.62
C LEU A 470 -63.32 -87.10 -77.77
N ASP A 471 -64.60 -86.77 -77.57
CA ASP A 471 -64.99 -85.67 -76.68
C ASP A 471 -64.80 -86.00 -75.19
N LEU A 472 -65.02 -87.23 -74.76
CA LEU A 472 -64.67 -87.68 -73.40
C LEU A 472 -63.14 -87.66 -73.18
N SER A 473 -62.34 -88.04 -74.18
CA SER A 473 -60.87 -87.94 -74.12
C SER A 473 -60.39 -86.49 -74.05
N LYS A 474 -60.94 -85.58 -74.85
CA LYS A 474 -60.66 -84.14 -74.73
C LYS A 474 -61.04 -83.60 -73.34
N ARG A 475 -62.20 -84.00 -72.82
CA ARG A 475 -62.65 -83.60 -71.48
C ARG A 475 -61.73 -84.14 -70.38
N SER A 476 -61.24 -85.37 -70.51
CA SER A 476 -60.26 -85.96 -69.60
C SER A 476 -58.91 -85.23 -69.66
N GLN A 477 -58.41 -84.88 -70.87
CA GLN A 477 -57.19 -84.08 -71.03
C GLN A 477 -57.34 -82.66 -70.45
N SER A 478 -58.49 -82.00 -70.66
CA SER A 478 -58.79 -80.69 -70.08
C SER A 478 -58.85 -80.75 -68.55
N LEU A 479 -59.50 -81.77 -67.97
CA LEU A 479 -59.50 -82.00 -66.52
C LEU A 479 -58.09 -82.29 -65.98
N ALA A 480 -57.26 -83.05 -66.70
CA ALA A 480 -55.87 -83.31 -66.31
C ALA A 480 -55.00 -82.03 -66.37
N GLN A 481 -55.22 -81.14 -67.34
CA GLN A 481 -54.59 -79.82 -67.38
C GLN A 481 -55.06 -78.95 -66.21
N GLN A 482 -56.36 -78.86 -65.92
CA GLN A 482 -56.89 -78.13 -64.77
C GLN A 482 -56.34 -78.64 -63.44
N ILE A 483 -56.20 -79.96 -63.26
CA ILE A 483 -55.58 -80.54 -62.05
C ILE A 483 -54.10 -80.16 -61.95
N LYS A 484 -53.38 -80.10 -63.08
CA LYS A 484 -51.97 -79.66 -63.12
C LYS A 484 -51.85 -78.18 -62.77
N GLU A 485 -52.68 -77.32 -63.34
CA GLU A 485 -52.77 -75.89 -63.03
C GLU A 485 -53.10 -75.64 -61.56
N LEU A 486 -54.09 -76.35 -61.00
CA LEU A 486 -54.44 -76.27 -59.57
C LEU A 486 -53.31 -76.75 -58.66
N LYS A 487 -52.52 -77.76 -59.08
CA LYS A 487 -51.34 -78.23 -58.33
C LYS A 487 -50.20 -77.19 -58.36
N GLU A 488 -49.97 -76.56 -59.51
CA GLU A 488 -48.98 -75.50 -59.67
C GLU A 488 -49.37 -74.25 -58.86
N LEU A 489 -50.66 -73.87 -58.88
CA LEU A 489 -51.22 -72.82 -58.02
C LEU A 489 -51.08 -73.16 -56.53
N TYR A 490 -51.35 -74.41 -56.12
CA TYR A 490 -51.20 -74.82 -54.73
C TYR A 490 -49.74 -74.75 -54.26
N GLU A 491 -48.78 -75.22 -55.06
CA GLU A 491 -47.35 -75.09 -54.71
C GLU A 491 -46.88 -73.63 -54.73
N LEU A 492 -47.42 -72.78 -55.60
CA LEU A 492 -47.16 -71.33 -55.56
C LEU A 492 -47.68 -70.70 -54.26
N VAL A 493 -48.94 -70.92 -53.90
CA VAL A 493 -49.55 -70.42 -52.65
C VAL A 493 -48.84 -70.98 -51.41
N LYS A 494 -48.39 -72.24 -51.44
CA LYS A 494 -47.59 -72.86 -50.36
C LYS A 494 -46.20 -72.22 -50.26
N ASN A 495 -45.57 -71.89 -51.37
CA ASN A 495 -44.30 -71.17 -51.38
C ASN A 495 -44.47 -69.71 -50.92
N GLU A 496 -45.56 -69.04 -51.26
CA GLU A 496 -45.91 -67.71 -50.75
C GLU A 496 -46.23 -67.75 -49.26
N LYS A 497 -46.95 -68.76 -48.78
CA LYS A 497 -47.17 -69.02 -47.34
C LYS A 497 -45.84 -69.22 -46.61
N ASN A 498 -44.92 -70.02 -47.15
CA ASN A 498 -43.61 -70.24 -46.52
C ASN A 498 -42.76 -68.96 -46.53
N LYS A 499 -42.77 -68.18 -47.63
CA LYS A 499 -42.11 -66.87 -47.70
C LYS A 499 -42.69 -65.88 -46.67
N THR A 500 -44.01 -65.79 -46.57
CA THR A 500 -44.69 -64.89 -45.62
C THR A 500 -44.47 -65.32 -44.16
N VAL A 501 -44.48 -66.62 -43.86
CA VAL A 501 -44.08 -67.13 -42.53
C VAL A 501 -42.62 -66.78 -42.21
N ASN A 502 -41.69 -66.97 -43.14
CA ASN A 502 -40.29 -66.59 -42.94
C ASN A 502 -40.13 -65.07 -42.75
N LEU A 503 -40.84 -64.24 -43.52
CA LEU A 503 -40.86 -62.78 -43.37
C LEU A 503 -41.48 -62.34 -42.03
N ILE A 504 -42.52 -63.03 -41.55
CA ILE A 504 -43.09 -62.81 -40.22
C ILE A 504 -42.07 -63.17 -39.14
N GLN A 505 -41.36 -64.30 -39.28
CA GLN A 505 -40.36 -64.72 -38.30
C GLN A 505 -39.16 -63.77 -38.25
N THR A 506 -38.61 -63.34 -39.40
CA THR A 506 -37.53 -62.34 -39.42
C THR A 506 -38.00 -60.97 -38.93
N SER A 507 -39.24 -60.57 -39.23
CA SER A 507 -39.84 -59.35 -38.68
C SER A 507 -40.06 -59.43 -37.18
N GLN A 508 -40.47 -60.58 -36.64
CA GLN A 508 -40.61 -60.81 -35.20
C GLN A 508 -39.27 -60.80 -34.48
N GLN A 509 -38.23 -61.42 -35.07
CA GLN A 509 -36.88 -61.37 -34.54
C GLN A 509 -36.33 -59.93 -34.54
N ALA A 510 -36.43 -59.22 -35.68
CA ALA A 510 -36.03 -57.82 -35.76
C ALA A 510 -36.80 -56.92 -34.77
N LEU A 511 -38.09 -57.21 -34.51
CA LEU A 511 -38.88 -56.50 -33.52
C LEU A 511 -38.46 -56.83 -32.08
N ALA A 512 -37.97 -58.04 -31.80
CA ALA A 512 -37.36 -58.39 -30.51
C ALA A 512 -36.01 -57.68 -30.31
N GLU A 513 -35.12 -57.75 -31.30
CA GLU A 513 -33.83 -57.04 -31.30
C GLU A 513 -34.01 -55.51 -31.15
N MET A 514 -35.02 -54.92 -31.81
CA MET A 514 -35.34 -53.50 -31.64
C MET A 514 -35.92 -53.20 -30.25
N LYS A 515 -36.69 -54.10 -29.63
CA LYS A 515 -37.14 -53.94 -28.24
C LYS A 515 -36.00 -54.01 -27.24
N GLU A 516 -35.03 -54.90 -27.45
CA GLU A 516 -33.82 -54.98 -26.63
C GLU A 516 -32.98 -53.70 -26.78
N LYS A 517 -32.80 -53.19 -28.00
CA LYS A 517 -32.14 -51.89 -28.26
C LYS A 517 -32.86 -50.73 -27.58
N VAL A 518 -34.20 -50.69 -27.64
CA VAL A 518 -35.00 -49.67 -26.93
C VAL A 518 -34.82 -49.79 -25.41
N GLY A 519 -34.76 -51.01 -24.86
CA GLY A 519 -34.48 -51.24 -23.44
C GLY A 519 -33.08 -50.77 -23.01
N ILE A 520 -32.04 -51.04 -23.83
CA ILE A 520 -30.68 -50.56 -23.59
C ILE A 520 -30.63 -49.03 -23.64
N LEU A 521 -31.20 -48.41 -24.67
CA LEU A 521 -31.26 -46.95 -24.80
C LEU A 521 -32.07 -46.31 -23.65
N GLN A 522 -33.12 -46.97 -23.15
CA GLN A 522 -33.88 -46.47 -22.02
C GLN A 522 -33.06 -46.53 -20.72
N ASN A 523 -32.32 -47.62 -20.47
CA ASN A 523 -31.38 -47.70 -19.35
C ASN A 523 -30.26 -46.64 -19.48
N GLU A 524 -29.76 -46.39 -20.69
CA GLU A 524 -28.74 -45.36 -20.96
C GLU A 524 -29.30 -43.95 -20.70
N ILE A 525 -30.55 -43.68 -21.10
CA ILE A 525 -31.27 -42.44 -20.75
C ILE A 525 -31.41 -42.29 -19.23
N GLU A 526 -31.76 -43.35 -18.49
CA GLU A 526 -31.86 -43.31 -17.03
C GLU A 526 -30.49 -43.06 -16.36
N ILE A 527 -29.42 -43.68 -16.86
CA ILE A 527 -28.04 -43.42 -16.41
C ILE A 527 -27.66 -41.96 -16.68
N LEU A 528 -27.85 -41.46 -17.90
CA LEU A 528 -27.54 -40.08 -18.29
C LEU A 528 -28.38 -39.05 -17.52
N GLN A 529 -29.65 -39.34 -17.21
CA GLN A 529 -30.47 -38.50 -16.33
C GLN A 529 -29.93 -38.48 -14.90
N SER A 530 -29.51 -39.64 -14.37
CA SER A 530 -28.91 -39.71 -13.02
C SER A 530 -27.57 -38.97 -12.95
N GLU A 531 -26.74 -39.07 -14.00
CA GLU A 531 -25.47 -38.38 -14.11
C GLU A 531 -25.69 -36.85 -14.23
N THR A 532 -26.61 -36.43 -15.09
CA THR A 532 -27.02 -35.02 -15.23
C THR A 532 -27.49 -34.45 -13.90
N ALA A 533 -28.38 -35.16 -13.20
CA ALA A 533 -28.87 -34.75 -11.88
C ALA A 533 -27.77 -34.70 -10.80
N SER A 534 -26.71 -35.51 -10.93
CA SER A 534 -25.53 -35.45 -10.06
C SER A 534 -24.62 -34.26 -10.38
N LYS A 535 -24.43 -33.96 -11.67
CA LYS A 535 -23.67 -32.79 -12.17
C LYS A 535 -24.39 -31.49 -11.82
N ASP A 536 -25.71 -31.43 -11.92
CA ASP A 536 -26.52 -30.30 -11.48
C ASP A 536 -26.36 -30.06 -9.96
N LYS A 537 -26.39 -31.12 -9.15
CA LYS A 537 -26.11 -30.99 -7.70
C LYS A 537 -24.70 -30.45 -7.44
N ALA A 538 -23.67 -31.00 -8.09
CA ALA A 538 -22.31 -30.48 -7.98
C ALA A 538 -22.22 -29.01 -8.41
N LEU A 539 -22.84 -28.64 -9.53
CA LEU A 539 -22.90 -27.26 -10.01
C LEU A 539 -23.62 -26.32 -9.04
N THR A 540 -24.68 -26.77 -8.36
CA THR A 540 -25.33 -25.96 -7.31
C THR A 540 -24.44 -25.75 -6.08
N ILE A 541 -23.64 -26.75 -5.69
CA ILE A 541 -22.66 -26.64 -4.60
C ILE A 541 -21.56 -25.64 -4.98
N GLU A 542 -21.00 -25.76 -6.18
CA GLU A 542 -19.99 -24.80 -6.68
C GLU A 542 -20.54 -23.37 -6.80
N ARG A 543 -21.79 -23.20 -7.25
CA ARG A 543 -22.46 -21.88 -7.26
C ARG A 543 -22.64 -21.32 -5.84
N GLN A 544 -22.95 -22.14 -4.85
CA GLN A 544 -23.02 -21.72 -3.45
C GLN A 544 -21.64 -21.37 -2.87
N ALA A 545 -20.60 -22.15 -3.19
CA ALA A 545 -19.23 -21.87 -2.80
C ALA A 545 -18.73 -20.54 -3.41
N LEU A 546 -18.98 -20.31 -4.71
CA LEU A 546 -18.68 -19.05 -5.38
C LEU A 546 -19.42 -17.86 -4.77
N ALA A 547 -20.73 -18.01 -4.48
CA ALA A 547 -21.51 -16.96 -3.83
C ALA A 547 -20.97 -16.62 -2.42
N LYS A 548 -20.54 -17.63 -1.65
CA LYS A 548 -19.89 -17.43 -0.34
C LYS A 548 -18.55 -16.73 -0.48
N ALA A 549 -17.70 -17.15 -1.42
CA ALA A 549 -16.40 -16.51 -1.70
C ALA A 549 -16.54 -15.05 -2.18
N LEU A 550 -17.57 -14.75 -2.97
CA LEU A 550 -17.90 -13.36 -3.37
C LEU A 550 -18.33 -12.53 -2.15
N GLY A 551 -19.17 -13.08 -1.27
CA GLY A 551 -19.57 -12.42 -0.02
C GLY A 551 -18.40 -12.16 0.92
N GLU A 552 -17.49 -13.12 1.08
CA GLU A 552 -16.25 -12.98 1.85
C GLU A 552 -15.32 -11.91 1.24
N ARG A 553 -15.12 -11.94 -0.09
CA ARG A 553 -14.36 -10.91 -0.82
C ARG A 553 -14.93 -9.51 -0.59
N ASP A 554 -16.25 -9.36 -0.66
CA ASP A 554 -16.89 -8.05 -0.55
C ASP A 554 -16.95 -7.55 0.92
N ALA A 555 -17.02 -8.46 1.88
CA ALA A 555 -16.80 -8.15 3.30
C ALA A 555 -15.37 -7.64 3.55
N VAL A 556 -14.34 -8.35 3.04
CA VAL A 556 -12.93 -7.93 3.14
C VAL A 556 -12.69 -6.60 2.42
N ARG A 557 -13.28 -6.37 1.24
CA ARG A 557 -13.23 -5.07 0.55
C ARG A 557 -13.87 -3.95 1.38
N SER A 558 -15.01 -4.20 2.02
CA SER A 558 -15.63 -3.25 2.95
C SER A 558 -14.73 -2.93 4.14
N GLU A 559 -14.08 -3.94 4.72
CA GLU A 559 -13.16 -3.77 5.85
C GLU A 559 -11.88 -3.03 5.46
N VAL A 560 -11.26 -3.36 4.32
CA VAL A 560 -10.13 -2.62 3.75
C VAL A 560 -10.52 -1.16 3.49
N ASN A 561 -11.71 -0.88 2.95
CA ASN A 561 -12.18 0.49 2.75
C ASN A 561 -12.39 1.25 4.07
N LYS A 562 -12.89 0.59 5.13
CA LYS A 562 -12.99 1.17 6.48
C LYS A 562 -11.63 1.48 7.06
N LEU A 563 -10.67 0.56 6.93
CA LEU A 563 -9.29 0.75 7.39
C LEU A 563 -8.57 1.85 6.61
N LEU A 564 -8.79 1.96 5.29
CA LEU A 564 -8.28 3.06 4.47
C LEU A 564 -8.87 4.41 4.88
N PHE A 565 -10.17 4.47 5.21
CA PHE A 565 -10.78 5.69 5.73
C PHE A 565 -10.20 6.08 7.10
N LEU A 566 -10.06 5.12 8.02
CA LEU A 566 -9.44 5.32 9.33
C LEU A 566 -7.98 5.75 9.20
N TYR A 567 -7.22 5.17 8.27
CA TYR A 567 -5.85 5.58 7.97
C TYR A 567 -5.77 7.02 7.46
N LYS A 568 -6.68 7.44 6.56
CA LYS A 568 -6.77 8.83 6.09
C LYS A 568 -7.15 9.81 7.20
N ASP A 569 -8.09 9.45 8.08
CA ASP A 569 -8.42 10.24 9.28
C ASP A 569 -7.18 10.39 10.19
N LYS A 570 -6.48 9.30 10.47
CA LYS A 570 -5.24 9.35 11.27
C LYS A 570 -4.14 10.17 10.59
N GLN A 571 -3.96 10.04 9.28
CA GLN A 571 -3.02 10.86 8.53
C GLN A 571 -3.36 12.34 8.65
N GLN A 572 -4.64 12.73 8.48
CA GLN A 572 -5.07 14.12 8.69
C GLN A 572 -4.81 14.60 10.13
N THR A 573 -5.00 13.76 11.15
CA THR A 573 -4.64 14.15 12.52
C THR A 573 -3.13 14.30 12.72
N VAL A 574 -2.31 13.49 12.04
CA VAL A 574 -0.84 13.62 12.04
C VAL A 574 -0.42 14.92 11.35
N ASP A 575 -0.95 15.21 10.16
CA ASP A 575 -0.67 16.44 9.40
C ASP A 575 -1.07 17.70 10.19
N GLN A 576 -2.22 17.66 10.88
CA GLN A 576 -2.63 18.72 11.80
C GLN A 576 -1.63 18.90 12.94
N LYS A 577 -1.15 17.81 13.54
CA LYS A 577 -0.16 17.84 14.63
C LYS A 577 1.22 18.30 14.16
N ILE A 578 1.65 17.96 12.95
CA ILE A 578 2.85 18.53 12.32
C ILE A 578 2.70 20.05 12.19
N SER A 579 1.55 20.53 11.68
CA SER A 579 1.29 21.98 11.57
C SER A 579 1.22 22.71 12.93
N GLU A 580 0.90 22.00 14.01
CA GLU A 580 0.90 22.51 15.38
C GLU A 580 2.31 22.55 15.96
N ILE A 581 3.12 21.51 15.70
CA ILE A 581 4.56 21.46 16.02
C ILE A 581 5.31 22.59 15.32
N ASP A 582 5.06 22.85 14.03
CA ASP A 582 5.72 23.95 13.30
C ASP A 582 5.36 25.32 13.87
N LYS A 583 4.09 25.53 14.27
CA LYS A 583 3.67 26.75 14.97
C LYS A 583 4.39 26.89 16.31
N LEU A 584 4.43 25.83 17.13
CA LEU A 584 5.12 25.83 18.42
C LEU A 584 6.62 26.08 18.24
N ASN A 585 7.27 25.46 17.26
CA ASN A 585 8.67 25.71 16.91
C ASN A 585 8.89 27.17 16.49
N SER A 586 7.98 27.78 15.73
CA SER A 586 8.08 29.21 15.40
C SER A 586 7.97 30.11 16.64
N ILE A 587 7.11 29.76 17.60
CA ILE A 587 6.94 30.49 18.86
C ILE A 587 8.19 30.34 19.74
N ILE A 588 8.74 29.12 19.85
CA ILE A 588 10.00 28.84 20.56
C ILE A 588 11.13 29.69 19.98
N ASN A 589 11.31 29.70 18.65
CA ASN A 589 12.32 30.52 17.98
C ASN A 589 12.16 32.04 18.25
N VAL A 590 10.94 32.55 18.42
CA VAL A 590 10.69 33.95 18.80
C VAL A 590 11.03 34.19 20.27
N VAL A 591 10.61 33.29 21.18
CA VAL A 591 10.89 33.37 22.61
C VAL A 591 12.39 33.24 22.90
N GLU A 592 13.12 32.39 22.17
CA GLU A 592 14.57 32.28 22.28
C GLU A 592 15.29 33.55 21.83
N LYS A 593 14.86 34.16 20.71
CA LYS A 593 15.38 35.47 20.26
C LYS A 593 15.10 36.58 21.28
N ASP A 594 13.91 36.60 21.87
CA ASP A 594 13.57 37.56 22.93
C ASP A 594 14.34 37.30 24.23
N MET A 595 14.60 36.04 24.59
CA MET A 595 15.47 35.67 25.71
C MET A 595 16.91 36.16 25.48
N VAL A 596 17.47 35.95 24.29
CA VAL A 596 18.81 36.44 23.93
C VAL A 596 18.86 37.97 23.94
N ARG A 597 17.83 38.65 23.42
CA ARG A 597 17.70 40.12 23.50
C ARG A 597 17.66 40.60 24.96
N LEU A 598 16.89 39.93 25.82
CA LEU A 598 16.76 40.28 27.22
C LEU A 598 18.06 40.05 28.01
N LYS A 599 18.78 38.96 27.75
CA LYS A 599 20.12 38.72 28.33
C LYS A 599 21.08 39.85 27.96
N LYS A 600 21.14 40.24 26.68
CA LYS A 600 21.99 41.34 26.23
C LYS A 600 21.61 42.69 26.86
N GLN A 601 20.31 42.96 27.02
CA GLN A 601 19.84 44.17 27.72
C GLN A 601 20.21 44.15 29.22
N TYR A 602 20.16 42.99 29.87
CA TYR A 602 20.57 42.82 31.25
C TYR A 602 22.09 42.98 31.42
N GLU A 603 22.89 42.40 30.52
CA GLU A 603 24.35 42.58 30.47
C GLU A 603 24.71 44.07 30.34
N GLN A 604 24.09 44.79 29.39
CA GLN A 604 24.26 46.24 29.24
C GLN A 604 23.86 47.03 30.49
N ALA A 605 22.73 46.71 31.12
CA ALA A 605 22.31 47.36 32.36
C ALA A 605 23.27 47.08 33.54
N VAL A 606 23.89 45.89 33.58
CA VAL A 606 24.94 45.55 34.56
C VAL A 606 26.23 46.30 34.27
N GLU A 607 26.63 46.43 33.00
CA GLU A 607 27.78 47.25 32.58
C GLU A 607 27.59 48.72 32.95
N GLU A 608 26.42 49.33 32.63
CA GLU A 608 26.07 50.70 33.00
C GLU A 608 26.06 50.90 34.53
N ARG A 609 25.50 49.95 35.29
CA ARG A 609 25.50 49.97 36.75
C ARG A 609 26.92 49.87 37.32
N ASN A 610 27.77 49.02 36.75
CA ASN A 610 29.15 48.85 37.20
C ASN A 610 29.99 50.09 36.86
N TYR A 611 29.80 50.67 35.67
CA TYR A 611 30.45 51.90 35.24
C TYR A 611 30.06 53.10 36.11
N THR A 612 28.77 53.28 36.40
CA THR A 612 28.29 54.30 37.35
C THR A 612 28.75 54.04 38.79
N GLY A 613 28.88 52.77 39.19
CA GLY A 613 29.49 52.36 40.44
C GLY A 613 30.97 52.78 40.55
N ILE A 614 31.76 52.59 39.50
CA ILE A 614 33.16 53.05 39.43
C ILE A 614 33.21 54.58 39.50
N GLN A 615 32.41 55.29 38.71
CA GLN A 615 32.35 56.77 38.77
C GLN A 615 31.98 57.30 40.17
N LEU A 616 31.11 56.61 40.91
CA LEU A 616 30.76 56.98 42.28
C LEU A 616 31.92 56.74 43.26
N ILE A 617 32.74 55.71 43.04
CA ILE A 617 33.97 55.48 43.81
C ILE A 617 34.97 56.59 43.49
N ASP A 618 35.26 56.85 42.20
CA ASP A 618 36.16 57.92 41.77
C ASP A 618 35.77 59.28 42.35
N ARG A 619 34.47 59.62 42.32
CA ARG A 619 33.93 60.86 42.91
C ARG A 619 34.02 60.89 44.44
N ASN A 620 33.89 59.74 45.10
CA ASN A 620 34.05 59.66 46.55
C ASN A 620 35.52 59.77 46.97
N ASP A 621 36.44 59.24 46.16
CA ASP A 621 37.89 59.39 46.36
C ASP A 621 38.33 60.84 46.08
N GLU A 622 37.81 61.49 45.03
CA GLU A 622 37.94 62.94 44.81
C GLU A 622 37.47 63.74 46.04
N LEU A 623 36.32 63.39 46.64
CA LEU A 623 35.81 64.02 47.85
C LEU A 623 36.70 63.78 49.08
N CYS A 624 37.21 62.55 49.27
CA CYS A 624 38.16 62.24 50.34
C CYS A 624 39.43 63.10 50.21
N ILE A 625 40.00 63.21 49.01
CA ILE A 625 41.18 64.06 48.72
C ILE A 625 40.86 65.53 49.00
N LEU A 626 39.65 66.01 48.67
CA LEU A 626 39.22 67.37 48.97
C LEU A 626 39.05 67.62 50.47
N TYR A 627 38.51 66.67 51.24
CA TYR A 627 38.42 66.77 52.70
C TYR A 627 39.80 66.77 53.37
N GLU A 628 40.71 65.89 52.96
CA GLU A 628 42.10 65.89 53.45
C GLU A 628 42.79 67.22 53.14
N LYS A 629 42.65 67.72 51.90
CA LYS A 629 43.18 69.02 51.49
C LYS A 629 42.57 70.17 52.30
N SER A 630 41.26 70.13 52.57
CA SER A 630 40.58 71.13 53.39
C SER A 630 41.10 71.11 54.83
N ASN A 631 41.26 69.92 55.43
CA ASN A 631 41.82 69.78 56.79
C ASN A 631 43.27 70.27 56.87
N ILE A 632 44.10 69.98 55.86
CA ILE A 632 45.47 70.50 55.75
C ILE A 632 45.46 72.02 55.62
N GLN A 633 44.56 72.59 54.81
CA GLN A 633 44.41 74.04 54.66
C GLN A 633 43.92 74.72 55.93
N GLU A 634 42.96 74.13 56.66
CA GLU A 634 42.50 74.62 57.96
C GLU A 634 43.63 74.58 59.00
N GLN A 635 44.44 73.52 59.00
CA GLN A 635 45.61 73.43 59.88
C GLN A 635 46.69 74.48 59.52
N ILE A 636 46.93 74.74 58.22
CA ILE A 636 47.83 75.81 57.77
C ILE A 636 47.28 77.19 58.16
N LEU A 637 45.99 77.45 57.97
CA LEU A 637 45.34 78.70 58.37
C LEU A 637 45.46 78.91 59.88
N ARG A 638 45.16 77.90 60.70
CA ARG A 638 45.26 77.96 62.16
C ARG A 638 46.70 78.19 62.64
N ASN A 639 47.69 77.59 61.96
CA ASN A 639 49.10 77.87 62.24
C ASN A 639 49.47 79.33 61.85
N GLY A 640 48.98 79.81 60.70
CA GLY A 640 49.17 81.19 60.25
C GLY A 640 48.49 82.22 61.16
N GLU A 641 47.30 81.92 61.70
CA GLU A 641 46.63 82.72 62.74
C GLU A 641 47.47 82.76 64.02
N LEU A 642 48.05 81.64 64.46
CA LEU A 642 48.93 81.60 65.62
C LEU A 642 50.21 82.43 65.40
N GLU A 643 50.83 82.36 64.22
CA GLU A 643 51.98 83.20 63.87
C GLU A 643 51.59 84.68 63.77
N LEU A 644 50.45 85.02 63.17
CA LEU A 644 49.94 86.40 63.12
C LEU A 644 49.69 86.96 64.52
N ASN A 645 49.03 86.21 65.41
CA ASN A 645 48.83 86.60 66.80
C ASN A 645 50.17 86.81 67.55
N GLN A 646 51.19 85.98 67.27
CA GLN A 646 52.54 86.19 67.82
C GLN A 646 53.16 87.50 67.30
N ARG A 647 53.05 87.78 65.99
CA ARG A 647 53.54 89.05 65.40
C ARG A 647 52.77 90.28 65.88
N GLU A 648 51.47 90.18 66.12
CA GLU A 648 50.67 91.24 66.71
C GLU A 648 51.08 91.52 68.16
N GLU A 649 51.41 90.50 68.95
CA GLU A 649 51.93 90.67 70.30
C GLU A 649 53.37 91.25 70.29
N GLU A 650 54.24 90.80 69.38
CA GLU A 650 55.56 91.43 69.16
C GLU A 650 55.41 92.92 68.80
N LEU A 651 54.50 93.27 67.88
CA LEU A 651 54.20 94.66 67.51
C LEU A 651 53.63 95.46 68.68
N ARG A 652 52.77 94.86 69.52
CA ARG A 652 52.24 95.47 70.75
C ARG A 652 53.36 95.77 71.74
N VAL A 653 54.29 94.83 71.96
CA VAL A 653 55.46 95.02 72.82
C VAL A 653 56.36 96.13 72.27
N LEU A 654 56.69 96.10 70.97
CA LEU A 654 57.49 97.14 70.32
C LEU A 654 56.82 98.52 70.36
N ALA A 655 55.49 98.60 70.26
CA ALA A 655 54.75 99.86 70.41
C ALA A 655 54.81 100.40 71.85
N LEU A 656 54.76 99.53 72.86
CA LEU A 656 54.95 99.91 74.27
C LEU A 656 56.40 100.38 74.53
N GLU A 657 57.40 99.72 73.95
CA GLU A 657 58.80 100.14 74.03
C GLU A 657 59.04 101.48 73.33
N LEU A 658 58.47 101.68 72.14
CA LEU A 658 58.52 102.95 71.42
C LEU A 658 57.87 104.07 72.25
N GLY A 659 56.66 103.87 72.77
CA GLY A 659 55.98 104.84 73.62
C GLY A 659 56.74 105.17 74.90
N LYS A 660 57.45 104.20 75.49
CA LYS A 660 58.38 104.44 76.61
C LYS A 660 59.57 105.29 76.19
N CYS A 661 60.18 105.02 75.04
CA CYS A 661 61.27 105.82 74.48
C CYS A 661 60.82 107.25 74.14
N GLU A 662 59.64 107.43 73.53
CA GLU A 662 59.03 108.74 73.26
C GLU A 662 58.74 109.52 74.55
N TRP A 663 58.23 108.86 75.58
CA TRP A 663 58.04 109.47 76.90
C TRP A 663 59.37 109.91 77.52
N MET A 664 60.41 109.06 77.49
CA MET A 664 61.75 109.41 77.95
C MET A 664 62.34 110.58 77.16
N TYR A 665 62.15 110.62 75.84
CA TYR A 665 62.55 111.73 74.98
C TYR A 665 61.79 113.02 75.31
N SER A 666 60.48 112.95 75.56
CA SER A 666 59.66 114.10 75.98
C SER A 666 60.11 114.67 77.33
N VAL A 667 60.39 113.80 78.31
CA VAL A 667 60.86 114.21 79.65
C VAL A 667 62.25 114.85 79.57
N THR A 668 63.21 114.23 78.87
CA THR A 668 64.56 114.79 78.69
C THR A 668 64.55 116.10 77.92
N THR A 669 63.71 116.23 76.88
CA THR A 669 63.52 117.48 76.12
C THR A 669 62.91 118.59 76.99
N LYS A 670 62.02 118.27 77.94
CA LYS A 670 61.47 119.22 78.92
C LYS A 670 62.46 119.66 80.00
N LEU A 671 63.46 118.83 80.32
CA LEU A 671 64.53 119.15 81.27
C LEU A 671 65.66 119.98 80.61
N LEU A 672 65.85 119.85 79.30
CA LEU A 672 66.90 120.55 78.53
C LEU A 672 66.94 122.09 78.74
N PRO A 673 65.81 122.83 78.82
CA PRO A 673 65.82 124.28 79.07
C PRO A 673 66.21 124.69 80.49
N GLN A 674 66.24 123.76 81.45
CA GLN A 674 66.73 124.03 82.81
C GLN A 674 68.27 123.98 82.88
N LEU A 675 68.91 123.23 81.98
CA LEU A 675 70.37 123.05 81.95
C LEU A 675 71.15 124.38 81.87
N PRO A 676 70.79 125.37 81.02
CA PRO A 676 71.45 126.67 81.00
C PRO A 676 71.23 127.50 82.27
N ARG A 677 70.12 127.28 82.98
CA ARG A 677 69.81 127.97 84.24
C ARG A 677 70.73 127.47 85.35
N TYR A 678 70.84 126.15 85.51
CA TYR A 678 71.82 125.53 86.40
C TYR A 678 73.26 125.87 86.02
N ARG A 679 73.59 125.96 84.72
CA ARG A 679 74.92 126.39 84.26
C ARG A 679 75.27 127.80 84.73
N LYS A 680 74.33 128.76 84.64
CA LYS A 680 74.49 130.12 85.16
C LYS A 680 74.63 130.15 86.69
N GLU A 681 73.83 129.36 87.41
CA GLU A 681 73.94 129.25 88.87
C GLU A 681 75.31 128.69 89.28
N ILE A 682 75.85 127.70 88.55
CA ILE A 682 77.20 127.17 88.77
C ILE A 682 78.28 128.23 88.47
N GLU A 683 78.12 129.04 87.42
CA GLU A 683 79.04 130.13 87.08
C GLU A 683 79.02 131.25 88.14
N GLU A 684 77.85 131.62 88.65
CA GLU A 684 77.67 132.60 89.73
C GLU A 684 78.27 132.08 91.06
N LEU A 685 78.00 130.82 91.43
CA LEU A 685 78.56 130.20 92.63
C LEU A 685 80.08 130.06 92.56
N LYS A 686 80.65 129.75 91.37
CA LYS A 686 82.10 129.77 91.17
C LYS A 686 82.68 131.17 91.36
N ARG A 687 82.04 132.21 90.82
CA ARG A 687 82.46 133.61 91.00
C ARG A 687 82.47 134.02 92.47
N LEU A 688 81.45 133.63 93.24
CA LEU A 688 81.38 133.87 94.68
C LEU A 688 82.47 133.11 95.46
N LEU A 689 82.73 131.84 95.09
CA LEU A 689 83.79 131.03 95.67
C LEU A 689 85.19 131.65 95.43
N GLU A 690 85.46 132.15 94.23
CA GLU A 690 86.70 132.86 93.89
C GLU A 690 86.92 134.12 94.75
N LEU A 691 85.82 134.80 95.12
CA LEU A 691 85.83 136.04 95.87
C LEU A 691 86.07 135.80 97.38
N GLU A 692 85.41 134.79 97.96
CA GLU A 692 85.70 134.34 99.34
C GLU A 692 87.08 133.68 99.46
N ARG A 693 87.61 133.03 98.41
CA ARG A 693 89.00 132.55 98.39
C ARG A 693 90.02 133.68 98.54
N LYS A 694 89.89 134.76 97.77
CA LYS A 694 90.76 135.94 97.91
C LYS A 694 90.71 136.54 99.31
N ARG A 695 89.51 136.64 99.88
CA ARG A 695 89.31 137.09 101.26
C ARG A 695 89.98 136.15 102.28
N SER A 696 89.96 134.84 102.03
CA SER A 696 90.66 133.86 102.84
C SER A 696 92.17 133.93 102.69
N GLU A 697 92.70 134.30 101.52
CA GLU A 697 94.14 134.53 101.30
C GLU A 697 94.62 135.79 102.05
N GLU A 698 93.85 136.88 102.02
CA GLU A 698 94.10 138.08 102.83
C GLU A 698 94.15 137.75 104.33
N LEU A 699 93.17 136.99 104.84
CA LEU A 699 93.15 136.52 106.23
C LEU A 699 94.27 135.52 106.56
N SER A 700 94.70 134.68 105.60
CA SER A 700 95.85 133.77 105.79
C SER A 700 97.15 134.55 105.96
N TYR A 701 97.32 135.66 105.23
CA TYR A 701 98.49 136.52 105.34
C TYR A 701 98.58 137.21 106.72
N GLU A 702 97.43 137.60 107.30
CA GLU A 702 97.36 138.08 108.69
C GLU A 702 97.67 136.97 109.71
N LEU A 703 97.25 135.72 109.44
CA LEU A 703 97.47 134.54 110.29
C LEU A 703 98.92 134.01 110.26
N GLU A 704 99.62 134.14 109.14
CA GLU A 704 100.98 133.62 108.93
C GLU A 704 102.08 134.51 109.53
N SER A 705 101.71 135.66 110.12
CA SER A 705 102.62 136.54 110.86
C SER A 705 102.90 135.99 112.28
N PRO A 706 104.11 135.47 112.59
CA PRO A 706 104.36 134.61 113.74
C PRO A 706 104.65 135.39 115.04
N SER A 707 103.73 136.28 115.45
CA SER A 707 103.91 137.16 116.63
C SER A 707 102.78 137.08 117.66
N ASN A 708 101.97 136.00 117.66
CA ASN A 708 100.74 135.92 118.45
C ASN A 708 100.66 134.63 119.31
N GLU A 709 101.09 134.71 120.58
CA GLU A 709 101.40 133.56 121.45
C GLU A 709 100.19 132.84 122.10
N SER A 710 98.94 133.11 121.71
CA SER A 710 97.78 132.87 122.58
C SER A 710 97.03 131.51 122.47
N ARG A 711 97.47 130.51 121.68
CA ARG A 711 96.58 129.37 121.29
C ARG A 711 97.18 127.95 121.12
N TYR A 712 97.27 127.12 122.19
CA TYR A 712 97.35 125.63 122.10
C TYR A 712 96.98 124.83 123.40
N ARG A 713 96.31 123.63 123.32
CA ARG A 713 96.23 122.52 124.36
C ARG A 713 95.48 121.20 123.90
N LEU A 714 95.53 120.06 124.64
CA LEU A 714 95.07 118.65 124.26
C LEU A 714 94.67 117.67 125.47
N LEU A 715 93.95 116.48 125.31
CA LEU A 715 93.85 115.21 126.19
C LEU A 715 92.89 113.98 125.74
N GLN A 716 92.67 112.82 126.50
CA GLN A 716 92.45 111.33 126.08
C GLN A 716 91.30 110.33 126.70
N GLY A 717 91.24 108.94 126.42
CA GLY A 717 90.30 107.81 126.96
C GLY A 717 90.57 106.20 126.70
N LYS A 718 89.81 105.15 127.24
CA LYS A 718 90.07 103.59 127.30
C LYS A 718 88.87 102.48 127.48
N ASP A 719 89.09 101.10 127.51
CA ASP A 719 88.16 99.85 127.45
C ASP A 719 88.29 98.57 128.46
N LEU A 720 87.53 97.41 128.31
CA LEU A 720 87.18 96.25 129.28
C LEU A 720 87.41 94.69 128.89
N SER A 721 86.96 93.66 129.70
CA SER A 721 87.55 92.26 129.89
C SER A 721 86.73 90.93 129.58
N ILE A 722 87.32 89.72 129.81
CA ILE A 722 87.06 88.38 129.20
C ILE A 722 86.03 87.42 129.89
N GLU A 723 85.98 87.29 131.23
CA GLU A 723 85.24 86.18 131.91
C GLU A 723 83.73 86.17 131.61
N GLU A 724 83.15 87.33 131.31
CA GLU A 724 81.75 87.51 130.93
C GLU A 724 81.38 86.79 129.61
N MET A 725 82.38 86.47 128.78
CA MET A 725 82.19 85.85 127.48
C MET A 725 81.92 84.34 127.59
N GLN A 726 82.58 83.62 128.50
CA GLN A 726 82.48 82.15 128.61
C GLN A 726 81.12 81.67 129.14
N LYS A 727 80.55 82.36 130.14
CA LYS A 727 79.22 82.04 130.69
C LYS A 727 78.10 82.14 129.65
N LYS A 728 78.33 82.87 128.55
CA LYS A 728 77.37 83.09 127.48
C LYS A 728 77.36 81.95 126.43
N ILE A 729 78.42 81.13 126.40
CA ILE A 729 78.57 80.03 125.44
C ILE A 729 77.78 78.80 125.89
N THR A 730 77.98 78.33 127.13
CA THR A 730 77.33 77.11 127.65
C THR A 730 75.79 77.19 127.61
N HIS A 731 75.22 78.36 127.91
CA HIS A 731 73.77 78.59 127.85
C HIS A 731 73.17 78.42 126.43
N LEU A 732 73.97 78.58 125.37
CA LEU A 732 73.52 78.40 123.99
C LEU A 732 73.54 76.92 123.57
N GLU A 733 74.38 76.09 124.17
CA GLU A 733 74.53 74.67 123.84
C GLU A 733 73.33 73.84 124.37
N ASP A 734 72.91 74.07 125.62
CA ASP A 734 71.71 73.43 126.19
C ASP A 734 70.44 73.74 125.36
N ARG A 735 70.32 74.98 124.89
CA ARG A 735 69.21 75.43 124.03
C ARG A 735 69.18 74.74 122.67
N LEU A 736 70.32 74.26 122.16
CA LEU A 736 70.42 73.56 120.89
C LEU A 736 69.92 72.12 121.00
N ASN A 737 70.24 71.43 122.10
CA ASN A 737 69.87 70.03 122.30
C ASN A 737 68.35 69.86 122.44
N LEU A 738 67.69 70.70 123.25
CA LEU A 738 66.22 70.71 123.40
C LEU A 738 65.48 70.92 122.06
N LYS A 739 66.10 71.58 121.08
CA LYS A 739 65.52 71.81 119.76
C LYS A 739 65.66 70.63 118.80
N LYS A 740 66.55 69.68 119.06
CA LYS A 740 66.73 68.47 118.24
C LYS A 740 65.66 67.41 118.56
N GLU A 741 65.34 67.20 119.83
CA GLU A 741 64.27 66.28 120.26
C GLU A 741 62.90 66.69 119.68
N GLN A 742 62.58 67.99 119.71
CA GLN A 742 61.36 68.54 119.11
C GLN A 742 61.26 68.41 117.58
N LEU A 743 62.36 68.09 116.89
CA LEU A 743 62.36 67.83 115.45
C LEU A 743 61.94 66.37 115.18
N LEU A 744 62.55 65.44 115.93
CA LEU A 744 62.33 64.00 115.84
C LEU A 744 60.86 63.60 116.08
N GLU A 745 60.19 64.21 117.07
CA GLU A 745 58.76 64.00 117.32
C GLU A 745 57.89 64.40 116.11
N LYS A 746 58.28 65.44 115.36
CA LYS A 746 57.50 65.94 114.23
C LYS A 746 57.70 65.13 112.95
N GLU A 747 58.87 64.53 112.76
CA GLU A 747 59.13 63.64 111.62
C GLU A 747 58.28 62.36 111.72
N LEU A 748 58.17 61.76 112.91
CA LEU A 748 57.32 60.60 113.19
C LEU A 748 55.83 60.86 112.88
N VAL A 749 55.29 62.01 113.30
CA VAL A 749 53.90 62.40 113.00
C VAL A 749 53.68 62.59 111.49
N LEU A 750 54.71 63.04 110.75
CA LEU A 750 54.61 63.28 109.32
C LEU A 750 54.59 61.97 108.50
N GLU A 751 55.29 60.92 108.95
CA GLU A 751 55.19 59.58 108.37
C GLU A 751 53.80 58.95 108.54
N GLU A 752 53.20 59.03 109.74
CA GLU A 752 51.85 58.49 109.99
C GLU A 752 50.78 59.20 109.14
N VAL A 753 50.84 60.53 109.03
CA VAL A 753 49.92 61.32 108.20
C VAL A 753 50.14 61.04 106.69
N GLY A 754 51.38 60.81 106.27
CA GLY A 754 51.71 60.39 104.91
C GLY A 754 51.06 59.04 104.56
N ALA A 755 51.25 58.03 105.40
CA ALA A 755 50.71 56.69 105.21
C ALA A 755 49.16 56.65 105.20
N LEU A 756 48.51 57.51 106.00
CA LEU A 756 47.05 57.68 105.98
C LEU A 756 46.56 58.34 104.68
N SER A 757 47.30 59.34 104.19
CA SER A 757 46.98 60.06 102.96
C SER A 757 47.08 59.17 101.72
N GLU A 758 48.10 58.30 101.63
CA GLU A 758 48.22 57.35 100.53
C GLU A 758 47.11 56.29 100.52
N ARG A 759 46.70 55.77 101.68
CA ARG A 759 45.56 54.82 101.75
C ARG A 759 44.26 55.44 101.23
N LEU A 760 43.95 56.68 101.63
CA LEU A 760 42.79 57.42 101.13
C LEU A 760 42.90 57.69 99.61
N ARG A 761 44.11 57.96 99.12
CA ARG A 761 44.35 58.18 97.68
C ARG A 761 44.13 56.91 96.87
N ASN A 762 44.52 55.74 97.39
CA ASN A 762 44.30 54.45 96.73
C ASN A 762 42.82 54.07 96.71
N GLN A 763 42.08 54.25 97.82
CA GLN A 763 40.62 54.06 97.83
C GLN A 763 39.90 54.98 96.82
N ALA A 764 40.37 56.22 96.67
CA ALA A 764 39.82 57.16 95.67
C ALA A 764 40.17 56.78 94.21
N VAL A 765 41.17 55.93 93.99
CA VAL A 765 41.49 55.36 92.67
C VAL A 765 40.62 54.13 92.38
N GLU A 766 40.41 53.24 93.36
CA GLU A 766 39.54 52.06 93.21
C GLU A 766 38.09 52.46 92.87
N GLY A 767 37.54 53.51 93.51
CA GLY A 767 36.20 54.03 93.20
C GLY A 767 36.02 54.66 91.80
N ARG A 768 37.08 54.78 90.98
CA ARG A 768 36.98 55.32 89.61
C ARG A 768 36.40 54.33 88.61
N GLU A 769 36.57 53.02 88.81
CA GLU A 769 36.01 52.03 87.88
C GLU A 769 34.48 51.96 88.03
N GLU A 770 33.96 51.94 89.26
CA GLU A 770 32.52 51.98 89.54
C GLU A 770 31.84 53.24 88.98
N THR A 771 32.48 54.42 89.13
CA THR A 771 31.95 55.67 88.55
C THR A 771 32.02 55.71 87.01
N LEU A 772 33.00 55.04 86.40
CA LEU A 772 33.08 54.89 84.95
C LEU A 772 31.95 54.02 84.39
N ASP A 773 31.59 52.93 85.07
CA ASP A 773 30.50 52.03 84.64
C ASP A 773 29.11 52.63 84.88
N ILE A 774 28.94 53.45 85.92
CA ILE A 774 27.76 54.30 86.09
C ILE A 774 27.66 55.31 84.92
N ALA A 775 28.77 55.93 84.50
CA ALA A 775 28.77 56.85 83.37
C ALA A 775 28.44 56.18 82.02
N LYS A 776 28.95 54.95 81.78
CA LYS A 776 28.55 54.13 80.61
C LYS A 776 27.04 53.85 80.63
N SER A 777 26.52 53.42 81.78
CA SER A 777 25.10 53.13 81.97
C SER A 777 24.22 54.36 81.69
N ILE A 778 24.61 55.53 82.20
CA ILE A 778 23.91 56.81 81.93
C ILE A 778 23.91 57.15 80.44
N ASN A 779 25.04 56.95 79.74
CA ASN A 779 25.12 57.16 78.29
C ASN A 779 24.24 56.19 77.49
N GLU A 780 24.13 54.92 77.90
CA GLU A 780 23.19 53.98 77.30
C GLU A 780 21.73 54.39 77.52
N TYR A 781 21.36 54.82 78.73
CA TYR A 781 20.02 55.34 79.01
C TYR A 781 19.72 56.60 78.19
N GLN A 782 20.65 57.55 78.09
CA GLN A 782 20.49 58.71 77.20
C GLN A 782 20.36 58.32 75.73
N SER A 783 21.11 57.31 75.25
CA SER A 783 20.99 56.79 73.88
C SER A 783 19.62 56.14 73.64
N ARG A 784 19.11 55.36 74.60
CA ARG A 784 17.74 54.82 74.60
C ARG A 784 16.69 55.93 74.56
N ILE A 785 16.82 56.96 75.39
CA ILE A 785 15.92 58.12 75.41
C ILE A 785 15.97 58.87 74.07
N LYS A 786 17.15 59.07 73.47
CA LYS A 786 17.32 59.68 72.13
C LYS A 786 16.79 58.81 70.98
N ARG A 787 16.64 57.49 71.16
CA ARG A 787 15.93 56.61 70.20
C ARG A 787 14.42 56.66 70.39
N THR A 788 13.92 56.61 71.63
CA THR A 788 12.48 56.65 71.89
C THR A 788 11.87 58.02 71.56
N THR A 789 12.56 59.13 71.85
CA THR A 789 12.14 60.47 71.40
C THR A 789 12.17 60.62 69.88
N ARG A 790 13.13 60.05 69.16
CA ARG A 790 13.10 60.00 67.68
C ARG A 790 11.92 59.19 67.14
N LYS A 791 11.61 58.03 67.74
CA LYS A 791 10.40 57.25 67.40
C LYS A 791 9.12 58.03 67.71
N LEU A 792 9.08 58.74 68.84
CA LEU A 792 7.95 59.60 69.21
C LEU A 792 7.79 60.76 68.21
N MET A 793 8.87 61.43 67.82
CA MET A 793 8.84 62.47 66.79
C MET A 793 8.40 61.93 65.42
N ALA A 794 8.84 60.72 65.04
CA ALA A 794 8.34 60.05 63.84
C ALA A 794 6.82 59.81 63.92
N CYS A 795 6.33 59.16 64.98
CA CYS A 795 4.90 58.93 65.17
C CYS A 795 4.09 60.24 65.30
N VAL A 796 4.64 61.30 65.89
CA VAL A 796 4.00 62.62 65.93
C VAL A 796 3.95 63.23 64.52
N SER A 797 5.01 63.12 63.72
CA SER A 797 5.01 63.59 62.33
C SER A 797 4.07 62.80 61.43
N GLU A 798 3.95 61.48 61.64
CA GLU A 798 2.94 60.63 61.01
C GLU A 798 1.54 61.06 61.42
N LEU A 799 1.29 61.30 62.72
CA LEU A 799 0.00 61.79 63.21
C LEU A 799 -0.35 63.17 62.65
N SER A 800 0.63 64.08 62.54
CA SER A 800 0.47 65.40 61.90
C SER A 800 0.18 65.29 60.40
N MET A 801 0.83 64.35 59.70
CA MET A 801 0.49 63.98 58.32
C MET A 801 -0.95 63.48 58.22
N TYR A 802 -1.38 62.55 59.08
CA TYR A 802 -2.74 62.02 59.08
C TYR A 802 -3.79 63.08 59.45
N GLN A 803 -3.48 64.01 60.36
CA GLN A 803 -4.33 65.17 60.65
C GLN A 803 -4.43 66.11 59.44
N ALA A 804 -3.31 66.41 58.78
CA ALA A 804 -3.31 67.24 57.58
C ALA A 804 -4.05 66.59 56.40
N THR A 805 -3.98 65.26 56.22
CA THR A 805 -4.78 64.56 55.21
C THR A 805 -6.26 64.50 55.59
N ALA A 806 -6.61 64.32 56.86
CA ALA A 806 -7.99 64.39 57.32
C ALA A 806 -8.61 65.78 57.08
N MET A 807 -7.90 66.86 57.41
CA MET A 807 -8.37 68.23 57.14
C MET A 807 -8.51 68.52 55.64
N LYS A 808 -7.60 68.02 54.80
CA LYS A 808 -7.74 68.13 53.33
C LYS A 808 -8.96 67.37 52.82
N LEU A 809 -9.18 66.13 53.27
CA LEU A 809 -10.34 65.33 52.87
C LEU A 809 -11.67 65.94 53.38
N GLU A 810 -11.66 66.59 54.55
CA GLU A 810 -12.81 67.34 55.05
C GLU A 810 -13.09 68.59 54.20
N GLN A 811 -12.04 69.32 53.78
CA GLN A 811 -12.15 70.45 52.86
C GLN A 811 -12.64 70.03 51.46
N GLU A 812 -12.10 68.94 50.89
CA GLU A 812 -12.55 68.36 49.62
C GLU A 812 -14.02 67.91 49.70
N LYS A 813 -14.42 67.29 50.83
CA LYS A 813 -15.83 66.95 51.09
C LYS A 813 -16.69 68.20 51.14
N GLY A 814 -16.22 69.29 51.76
CA GLY A 814 -16.90 70.58 51.76
C GLY A 814 -17.15 71.11 50.34
N VAL A 815 -16.09 71.22 49.54
CA VAL A 815 -16.16 71.66 48.14
C VAL A 815 -17.08 70.77 47.30
N LYS A 816 -17.04 69.44 47.47
CA LYS A 816 -17.95 68.52 46.76
C LYS A 816 -19.40 68.59 47.25
N VAL A 817 -19.67 68.99 48.49
CA VAL A 817 -21.03 69.27 48.97
C VAL A 817 -21.54 70.60 48.40
N GLU A 818 -20.68 71.62 48.28
CA GLU A 818 -21.02 72.89 47.63
C GLU A 818 -21.30 72.69 46.13
N GLU A 819 -20.41 72.03 45.38
CA GLU A 819 -20.63 71.65 43.97
C GLU A 819 -21.96 70.90 43.77
N LEU A 820 -22.30 69.99 44.70
CA LEU A 820 -23.52 69.19 44.64
C LEU A 820 -24.78 69.99 45.01
N ASN A 821 -24.67 71.01 45.85
CA ASN A 821 -25.76 71.94 46.14
C ASN A 821 -25.98 72.92 44.98
N ASP A 822 -24.91 73.45 44.38
CA ASP A 822 -24.98 74.27 43.17
C ASP A 822 -25.56 73.48 41.99
N ALA A 823 -25.18 72.20 41.84
CA ALA A 823 -25.73 71.32 40.82
C ALA A 823 -27.23 71.07 41.01
N LYS A 824 -27.70 70.89 42.26
CA LYS A 824 -29.14 70.81 42.57
C LYS A 824 -29.87 72.11 42.26
N LEU A 825 -29.30 73.25 42.64
CA LEU A 825 -29.92 74.56 42.45
C LEU A 825 -30.02 74.93 40.96
N LYS A 826 -29.02 74.54 40.14
CA LYS A 826 -29.10 74.61 38.67
C LYS A 826 -30.17 73.68 38.11
N LEU A 827 -30.27 72.44 38.60
CA LEU A 827 -31.30 71.48 38.20
C LEU A 827 -32.72 71.99 38.50
N GLU A 828 -32.93 72.57 39.68
CA GLU A 828 -34.21 73.20 40.09
C GLU A 828 -34.58 74.40 39.20
N GLN A 829 -33.59 75.10 38.66
CA GLN A 829 -33.76 76.19 37.68
C GLN A 829 -33.90 75.70 36.23
N GLY A 830 -33.87 74.38 35.98
CA GLY A 830 -33.97 73.79 34.64
C GLY A 830 -32.70 73.91 33.80
N LEU A 831 -31.57 74.26 34.41
CA LEU A 831 -30.25 74.34 33.78
C LEU A 831 -29.46 73.03 34.01
N ALA A 832 -28.40 72.82 33.22
CA ALA A 832 -27.57 71.64 33.38
C ALA A 832 -26.87 71.62 34.76
N PRO A 833 -26.93 70.50 35.52
CA PRO A 833 -26.38 70.44 36.87
C PRO A 833 -24.86 70.58 36.92
N THR A 834 -24.14 70.14 35.88
CA THR A 834 -22.68 70.32 35.73
C THR A 834 -22.32 70.59 34.27
N GLU A 835 -21.19 71.27 34.02
CA GLU A 835 -20.71 71.55 32.65
C GLU A 835 -20.48 70.27 31.84
N ASP A 836 -20.08 69.17 32.48
CA ASP A 836 -19.93 67.89 31.80
C ASP A 836 -21.30 67.26 31.44
N ALA A 837 -22.34 67.46 32.25
CA ALA A 837 -23.70 67.05 31.89
C ALA A 837 -24.24 67.89 30.72
N GLU A 838 -23.87 69.17 30.61
CA GLU A 838 -24.18 70.02 29.46
C GLU A 838 -23.46 69.52 28.18
N ARG A 839 -22.16 69.20 28.29
CA ARG A 839 -21.39 68.58 27.19
C ARG A 839 -21.94 67.20 26.79
N GLU A 840 -22.43 66.40 27.73
CA GLU A 840 -23.09 65.13 27.42
C GLU A 840 -24.46 65.32 26.78
N TRP A 841 -25.23 66.31 27.21
CA TRP A 841 -26.49 66.70 26.57
C TRP A 841 -26.26 67.16 25.13
N GLU A 842 -25.25 68.01 24.88
CA GLU A 842 -24.87 68.39 23.51
C GLU A 842 -24.45 67.17 22.66
N ARG A 843 -23.66 66.23 23.21
CA ARG A 843 -23.31 64.98 22.51
C ARG A 843 -24.54 64.13 22.20
N MET A 844 -25.52 64.10 23.10
CA MET A 844 -26.79 63.39 22.91
C MET A 844 -27.63 64.06 21.82
N LEU A 845 -27.72 65.39 21.83
CA LEU A 845 -28.42 66.17 20.81
C LEU A 845 -27.80 65.94 19.42
N ARG A 846 -26.47 66.08 19.29
CA ARG A 846 -25.74 65.80 18.04
C ARG A 846 -25.91 64.35 17.58
N LYS A 847 -25.95 63.37 18.50
CA LYS A 847 -26.29 61.98 18.17
C LYS A 847 -27.73 61.81 17.69
N GLN A 848 -28.67 62.61 18.21
CA GLN A 848 -30.07 62.57 17.83
C GLN A 848 -30.30 63.22 16.46
N GLU A 849 -29.63 64.32 16.16
CA GLU A 849 -29.56 64.96 14.84
C GLU A 849 -28.96 64.01 13.80
N MET A 850 -27.78 63.45 14.05
CA MET A 850 -27.16 62.43 13.19
C MET A 850 -28.06 61.21 12.97
N ARG A 851 -28.88 60.84 13.97
CA ARG A 851 -29.84 59.73 13.86
C ARG A 851 -31.07 60.10 13.03
N GLN A 852 -31.55 61.35 13.10
CA GLN A 852 -32.62 61.86 12.25
C GLN A 852 -32.15 62.01 10.80
N GLU A 853 -30.93 62.51 10.58
CA GLU A 853 -30.30 62.63 9.25
C GLU A 853 -30.08 61.25 8.60
N MET A 854 -29.66 60.25 9.39
CA MET A 854 -29.60 58.85 8.95
C MET A 854 -30.98 58.25 8.66
N ILE A 855 -32.04 58.63 9.37
CA ILE A 855 -33.42 58.18 9.08
C ILE A 855 -33.95 58.83 7.80
N ALA A 856 -33.67 60.13 7.57
CA ALA A 856 -34.04 60.84 6.37
C ALA A 856 -33.38 60.23 5.12
N ARG A 857 -32.04 60.06 5.13
CA ARG A 857 -31.31 59.38 4.04
C ARG A 857 -31.87 57.97 3.76
N ARG A 858 -32.18 57.22 4.82
CA ARG A 858 -32.74 55.86 4.70
C ARG A 858 -34.19 55.83 4.19
N GLN A 859 -34.96 56.92 4.29
CA GLN A 859 -36.27 57.05 3.66
C GLN A 859 -36.17 57.50 2.18
N GLU A 860 -35.15 58.29 1.84
CA GLU A 860 -34.83 58.66 0.45
C GLU A 860 -34.31 57.46 -0.36
N GLU A 861 -33.39 56.67 0.21
CA GLU A 861 -32.83 55.44 -0.38
C GLU A 861 -33.91 54.35 -0.60
N VAL A 862 -34.92 54.27 0.28
CA VAL A 862 -36.03 53.30 0.18
C VAL A 862 -37.07 53.68 -0.90
N ARG A 863 -37.05 54.93 -1.42
CA ARG A 863 -37.93 55.35 -2.53
C ARG A 863 -37.37 55.10 -3.92
N GLN A 864 -36.07 54.83 -4.08
CA GLN A 864 -35.43 54.70 -5.40
C GLN A 864 -35.16 53.25 -5.84
N MET A 865 -35.42 52.24 -4.99
CA MET A 865 -35.14 50.83 -5.28
C MET A 865 -36.40 49.95 -5.20
N GLN A 866 -37.40 50.25 -6.02
CA GLN A 866 -38.39 49.26 -6.46
C GLN A 866 -37.90 48.62 -7.77
N GLY A 867 -37.39 47.40 -7.67
CA GLY A 867 -36.89 46.62 -8.80
C GLY A 867 -36.04 45.46 -8.30
N ASP A 868 -36.53 44.24 -8.48
CA ASP A 868 -35.85 43.02 -8.03
C ASP A 868 -34.47 42.87 -8.69
N PHE A 869 -33.41 42.64 -7.90
CA PHE A 869 -32.51 41.47 -8.01
C PHE A 869 -31.32 41.52 -7.03
N GLN A 870 -31.23 40.47 -6.19
CA GLN A 870 -30.05 39.80 -5.66
C GLN A 870 -28.73 40.59 -5.44
N THR A 871 -28.44 40.92 -4.17
CA THR A 871 -27.14 41.44 -3.70
C THR A 871 -26.10 40.35 -3.43
N THR A 872 -24.85 40.58 -3.85
CA THR A 872 -23.74 39.60 -3.86
C THR A 872 -22.73 39.75 -2.69
N ALA A 873 -23.20 39.78 -1.43
CA ALA A 873 -22.33 39.93 -0.25
C ALA A 873 -22.49 38.80 0.77
N ILE A 874 -21.37 38.21 1.20
CA ILE A 874 -21.30 36.97 1.99
C ILE A 874 -21.44 37.25 3.50
N PRO A 875 -22.32 36.53 4.24
CA PRO A 875 -22.46 36.68 5.69
C PRO A 875 -21.29 36.03 6.47
N ARG A 876 -20.71 36.79 7.41
CA ARG A 876 -19.75 36.40 8.46
C ARG A 876 -20.19 35.20 9.35
N PRO A 877 -19.72 33.94 9.20
CA PRO A 877 -19.98 32.90 10.19
C PRO A 877 -19.04 33.05 11.39
N ASN A 878 -19.57 33.32 12.58
CA ASN A 878 -19.05 32.89 13.90
C ASN A 878 -19.91 33.43 15.06
N ALA A 879 -21.24 33.31 14.95
CA ALA A 879 -22.15 33.40 16.09
C ALA A 879 -22.38 31.99 16.65
N TYR A 880 -21.41 31.47 17.41
CA TYR A 880 -21.51 30.13 18.02
C TYR A 880 -22.14 30.24 19.42
N MET A 881 -23.47 30.10 19.47
CA MET A 881 -24.23 29.90 20.71
C MET A 881 -25.23 28.74 20.50
N PRO A 882 -24.89 27.50 20.91
CA PRO A 882 -25.84 26.40 21.00
C PRO A 882 -26.68 26.49 22.29
N GLU A 883 -27.94 26.08 22.25
CA GLU A 883 -28.96 26.46 23.25
C GLU A 883 -29.02 25.60 24.54
N ASP A 884 -28.22 24.53 24.66
CA ASP A 884 -28.47 23.44 25.64
C ASP A 884 -27.61 23.39 26.93
N LEU A 885 -26.83 24.43 27.29
CA LEU A 885 -26.16 24.47 28.60
C LEU A 885 -26.14 25.87 29.26
N ALA A 886 -27.15 26.11 30.10
CA ALA A 886 -27.21 27.27 30.98
C ALA A 886 -26.36 27.07 32.25
N LEU A 887 -25.07 27.45 32.21
CA LEU A 887 -24.29 27.98 33.35
C LEU A 887 -22.87 28.38 32.87
N PRO A 888 -22.48 29.67 32.93
CA PRO A 888 -21.13 30.10 32.53
C PRO A 888 -20.07 29.60 33.52
N ARG A 889 -19.04 28.90 33.04
CA ARG A 889 -17.82 28.69 33.85
C ARG A 889 -17.11 30.03 34.04
N PRO A 890 -16.72 30.42 35.27
CA PRO A 890 -15.87 31.59 35.46
C PRO A 890 -14.51 31.34 34.79
N TYR A 891 -14.02 32.34 34.05
CA TYR A 891 -12.64 32.32 33.56
C TYR A 891 -11.69 32.24 34.77
N GLY A 892 -10.75 31.28 34.72
CA GLY A 892 -9.68 31.20 35.72
C GLY A 892 -8.78 32.44 35.69
N ALA A 893 -7.82 32.51 36.61
CA ALA A 893 -6.98 33.70 36.86
C ALA A 893 -6.12 34.20 35.68
N MET A 894 -6.16 33.55 34.52
CA MET A 894 -5.60 34.02 33.25
C MET A 894 -6.66 34.05 32.14
N ALA A 895 -7.57 35.01 32.24
CA ALA A 895 -8.40 35.39 31.09
C ALA A 895 -7.53 36.16 30.08
N PRO A 896 -7.49 35.78 28.78
CA PRO A 896 -6.71 36.49 27.78
C PRO A 896 -7.37 37.85 27.46
N PHE A 897 -6.96 38.86 28.23
CA PHE A 897 -7.24 40.27 27.94
C PHE A 897 -6.64 40.62 26.58
N LYS A 898 -7.46 41.17 25.67
CA LYS A 898 -6.99 41.72 24.40
C LYS A 898 -6.69 43.21 24.61
N PRO A 899 -5.42 43.66 24.60
CA PRO A 899 -5.12 45.08 24.65
C PRO A 899 -5.68 45.75 23.39
N SER A 900 -6.46 46.80 23.58
CA SER A 900 -6.79 47.74 22.51
C SER A 900 -5.52 48.48 22.07
N GLU A 901 -5.32 48.62 20.76
CA GLU A 901 -4.18 49.34 20.20
C GLU A 901 -4.11 50.79 20.75
N PRO A 902 -2.97 51.24 21.28
CA PRO A 902 -2.80 52.64 21.65
C PRO A 902 -2.74 53.49 20.37
N GLY A 903 -3.74 54.35 20.20
CA GLY A 903 -3.80 55.30 19.09
C GLY A 903 -2.59 56.24 19.04
N ALA A 904 -2.29 56.76 17.84
CA ALA A 904 -1.05 57.45 17.48
C ALA A 904 -0.87 58.85 18.11
N GLY A 905 -0.88 58.96 19.44
CA GLY A 905 -0.95 60.25 20.15
C GLY A 905 -0.33 60.28 21.54
N MET A 906 0.98 60.00 21.68
CA MET A 906 1.77 60.49 22.81
C MET A 906 3.18 60.88 22.37
N ARG A 907 3.37 62.19 22.11
CA ARG A 907 4.68 62.82 22.01
C ARG A 907 5.02 63.54 23.33
N HIS A 908 6.31 63.62 23.63
CA HIS A 908 6.95 64.48 24.65
C HIS A 908 6.60 64.22 26.13
N ILE A 909 7.55 63.58 26.82
CA ILE A 909 7.80 63.85 28.25
C ILE A 909 9.04 64.75 28.32
N VAL A 910 8.89 65.94 28.90
CA VAL A 910 9.99 66.91 29.11
C VAL A 910 10.71 66.55 30.42
N LYS A 911 12.05 66.52 30.42
CA LYS A 911 12.85 66.30 31.64
C LYS A 911 12.81 67.56 32.53
N PRO A 912 12.68 67.44 33.86
CA PRO A 912 12.68 68.59 34.76
C PRO A 912 14.09 69.19 34.89
N GLN A 913 14.17 70.52 34.95
CA GLN A 913 15.38 71.24 35.33
C GLN A 913 15.47 71.39 36.86
N PRO A 914 16.66 71.25 37.48
CA PRO A 914 16.84 71.57 38.90
C PRO A 914 16.74 73.08 39.13
N ARG A 915 16.19 73.48 40.29
CA ARG A 915 16.23 74.88 40.74
C ARG A 915 17.54 75.17 41.43
N GLU A 916 18.12 76.34 41.14
CA GLU A 916 19.20 76.92 41.92
C GLU A 916 18.66 77.41 43.28
N ILE A 917 19.50 77.36 44.31
CA ILE A 917 19.22 77.87 45.65
C ILE A 917 20.02 79.16 45.82
N GLU A 918 19.33 80.28 46.04
CA GLU A 918 19.97 81.51 46.51
C GLU A 918 20.00 81.52 48.04
N ILE A 919 21.23 81.39 48.58
CA ILE A 919 21.69 81.62 49.97
C ILE A 919 21.04 80.75 51.06
#